data_AF-A0A6P6U5F0-F1
#
_entry.id   AF-A0A6P6U5F0-F1
#
_cell.length_a   1.000
_cell.length_b   1.000
_cell.length_c   1.000
_cell.angle_alpha   90.00
_cell.angle_beta   90.00
_cell.angle_gamma   90.00
#
_symmetry.space_group_name_H-M   'P 1'
#
loop_
_entity.id
_entity.type
_entity.pdbx_description
1 polymer ?
#
loop_
_entity_poly.entity_id
_entity_poly.type
_entity_poly.pdbx_seq_one_letter_code
_entity_poly.pdbx_strand_id
1 'polypeptide(L)'
;MAYISCKSVRFQEDWESARHPIANGDNGIKVKYKIDGTVLPELGSRKREKEIAKCGKSLRAKVLSRVFSEDYERVQRKILDPRGPTIRRWNKIFLVACLVSLFVDPLFFYLPVVKENVCIEIGSHLEIALTVIRSIADIFYMIQIYVRFRTAYVAPSSRVFGRGELVIDSSKIAIRYLRKGFWIDVIAALPLPQVLMWAVIPNLSGSTMTKTKNVLRFILIFQYLPRLFLIFPLSTQIVKATGVVTETAWAGAAYNLMLYMLASHVLGACWYLLSVERQESCWINTCSHENHICQDEYLDCRWLKEPGRTAWFQSSNITTQCDPNSSAYPFGIYGDAVTVDVTSAKFFHKYFYCLWWGLKNLSSLGQNLSTSTYVGEILFAIVVATLGLVLFALLIGNMQTYLQSTTVRLEEWRIRRTDTEQWMHHRQLPQELRQSVRKYDQYKWVATRGVDEEALLEGLPLDLRRDIKRHLCYDLVRRVPLFDQMDERMLDAICERLKPALCTQGTCQVREGDPVNEMLFIIRGNLDSYTTNGGRTGFFNSCRIGPGDFCGEELLTWALDPRPSVILPSSTRTVKAISEVEAFALIAEDLKFVAGQFRRLHSKQLRHKFRFYSHQWRAWAACFIQAAWRRYKKRKSLSELRTLESLSSETESSDGQPDGDGPPPPGSGFSVYAARFAASRRGLHKHSGSDSSSVGALQKPAEPDFSVEEE
;
A
#
# COMPACT_ATOMS: atom_id res chain seq x y z
N MET A 1 8.72 -15.46 40.42
CA MET A 1 7.43 -15.13 41.07
C MET A 1 6.79 -14.02 40.27
N ALA A 2 5.66 -14.33 39.63
CA ALA A 2 4.85 -13.40 38.86
C ALA A 2 3.96 -12.58 39.79
N TYR A 3 3.73 -11.31 39.47
CA TYR A 3 2.44 -10.64 39.70
C TYR A 3 2.29 -9.49 38.69
N ILE A 4 1.31 -9.65 37.81
CA ILE A 4 0.82 -8.69 36.82
C ILE A 4 -0.28 -7.87 37.52
N SER A 5 -0.21 -6.54 37.45
CA SER A 5 -1.30 -5.64 37.86
C SER A 5 -1.68 -4.75 36.68
N CYS A 6 -2.75 -5.14 36.00
CA CYS A 6 -3.44 -4.33 35.00
C CYS A 6 -4.48 -3.45 35.71
N LYS A 7 -4.37 -2.12 35.61
CA LYS A 7 -5.42 -1.18 36.02
C LYS A 7 -5.90 -0.42 34.79
N SER A 8 -7.17 -0.62 34.45
CA SER A 8 -7.92 0.17 33.50
C SER A 8 -8.29 1.52 34.13
N VAL A 9 -8.04 2.61 33.41
CA VAL A 9 -8.55 3.95 33.76
C VAL A 9 -9.67 4.29 32.79
N ARG A 10 -10.85 4.51 33.36
CA ARG A 10 -12.09 4.91 32.71
C ARG A 10 -12.12 6.43 32.65
N PHE A 11 -12.17 7.03 31.46
CA PHE A 11 -12.39 8.47 31.31
C PHE A 11 -13.86 8.78 31.60
N GLN A 12 -14.09 9.72 32.50
CA GLN A 12 -15.38 10.30 32.85
C GLN A 12 -15.31 11.77 32.39
N GLU A 13 -16.13 12.13 31.40
CA GLU A 13 -16.26 13.50 30.90
C GLU A 13 -17.32 14.22 31.73
N ASP A 14 -16.90 15.15 32.59
CA ASP A 14 -17.77 16.17 33.18
C ASP A 14 -17.54 17.50 32.45
N TRP A 15 -18.63 18.05 31.91
CA TRP A 15 -18.69 19.38 31.31
C TRP A 15 -19.03 20.41 32.39
N GLU A 16 -18.08 21.28 32.74
CA GLU A 16 -18.37 22.51 33.49
C GLU A 16 -18.02 23.76 32.66
N SER A 17 -18.95 24.71 32.73
CA SER A 17 -19.01 25.95 31.97
C SER A 17 -18.21 27.07 32.64
N ALA A 18 -17.37 27.78 31.89
CA ALA A 18 -16.87 29.09 32.33
C ALA A 18 -16.53 30.04 31.16
N ARG A 19 -17.42 31.02 31.00
CA ARG A 19 -17.21 32.47 30.75
C ARG A 19 -16.00 32.94 29.93
N HIS A 20 -16.31 33.58 28.79
CA HIS A 20 -15.41 34.50 28.07
C HIS A 20 -15.43 35.92 28.67
N PRO A 21 -14.30 36.66 28.66
CA PRO A 21 -14.27 38.11 28.83
C PRO A 21 -14.31 38.86 27.48
N ILE A 22 -14.84 40.08 27.55
CA ILE A 22 -15.01 41.09 26.50
C ILE A 22 -13.75 41.97 26.43
N ALA A 23 -13.27 42.33 25.22
CA ALA A 23 -13.09 43.73 24.77
C ALA A 23 -12.19 43.93 23.52
N ASN A 24 -12.78 44.61 22.53
CA ASN A 24 -12.30 45.73 21.69
C ASN A 24 -11.31 45.59 20.52
N GLY A 25 -11.80 46.11 19.37
CA GLY A 25 -11.09 46.83 18.29
C GLY A 25 -10.45 45.95 17.21
N ASP A 26 -10.53 46.19 15.90
CA ASP A 26 -11.07 47.28 15.08
C ASP A 26 -11.11 46.79 13.60
N ASN A 27 -11.65 47.62 12.70
CA ASN A 27 -11.63 47.55 11.22
C ASN A 27 -12.78 46.84 10.50
N GLY A 28 -13.76 47.66 10.12
CA GLY A 28 -14.92 47.29 9.32
C GLY A 28 -14.80 47.56 7.82
N ILE A 29 -15.93 47.34 7.14
CA ILE A 29 -16.25 47.92 5.84
C ILE A 29 -17.72 48.36 5.88
N LYS A 30 -17.93 49.66 5.64
CA LYS A 30 -19.23 50.36 5.61
C LYS A 30 -20.11 49.90 4.45
N VAL A 31 -21.41 49.71 4.70
CA VAL A 31 -22.47 49.84 3.69
C VAL A 31 -23.52 50.81 4.22
N LYS A 32 -23.80 51.84 3.41
CA LYS A 32 -24.69 52.99 3.68
C LYS A 32 -26.16 52.54 3.63
N TYR A 33 -26.98 52.96 4.61
CA TYR A 33 -28.44 52.99 4.48
C TYR A 33 -28.94 54.42 4.63
N LYS A 34 -29.91 54.78 3.78
CA LYS A 34 -30.73 56.00 3.87
C LYS A 34 -31.94 55.66 4.75
N ILE A 35 -32.17 56.48 5.77
CA ILE A 35 -33.36 56.44 6.64
C ILE A 35 -34.44 57.24 5.93
N ASP A 36 -35.63 56.67 5.79
CA ASP A 36 -36.85 57.46 5.75
C ASP A 36 -37.91 56.76 6.61
N GLY A 37 -38.46 57.55 7.53
CA GLY A 37 -39.37 57.09 8.57
C GLY A 37 -40.81 57.06 8.08
N THR A 38 -41.49 55.96 8.34
CA THR A 38 -42.95 55.91 8.45
C THR A 38 -43.33 54.88 9.51
N VAL A 39 -44.29 55.26 10.35
CA VAL A 39 -44.72 54.57 11.57
C VAL A 39 -46.09 53.91 11.33
N LEU A 40 -46.28 52.71 11.92
CA LEU A 40 -47.50 51.92 12.26
C LEU A 40 -47.65 50.56 11.54
N PRO A 41 -48.26 49.52 12.16
CA PRO A 41 -48.51 49.24 13.58
C PRO A 41 -48.01 47.85 14.03
N GLU A 42 -48.05 47.59 15.34
CA GLU A 42 -47.80 46.27 15.94
C GLU A 42 -48.65 45.16 15.31
N LEU A 43 -48.00 44.11 14.78
CA LEU A 43 -48.70 42.89 14.36
C LEU A 43 -47.95 41.63 14.83
N GLY A 44 -48.48 41.04 15.91
CA GLY A 44 -48.52 39.61 16.20
C GLY A 44 -47.21 38.81 16.14
N SER A 45 -46.60 38.60 17.31
CA SER A 45 -45.42 37.73 17.57
C SER A 45 -45.52 36.29 17.03
N ARG A 46 -46.72 35.78 16.71
CA ARG A 46 -46.91 34.41 16.18
C ARG A 46 -46.52 34.20 14.72
N LYS A 47 -46.43 35.25 13.88
CA LYS A 47 -46.04 35.09 12.46
C LYS A 47 -44.52 34.99 12.29
N ARG A 48 -43.76 35.73 13.11
CA ARG A 48 -42.29 35.73 13.12
C ARG A 48 -41.70 34.45 13.69
N GLU A 49 -42.32 33.85 14.71
CA GLU A 49 -41.93 32.51 15.20
C GLU A 49 -42.18 31.41 14.17
N LYS A 50 -43.27 31.48 13.40
CA LYS A 50 -43.51 30.53 12.31
C LYS A 50 -42.48 30.67 11.18
N GLU A 51 -42.04 31.88 10.83
CA GLU A 51 -40.99 32.07 9.82
C GLU A 51 -39.59 31.72 10.33
N ILE A 52 -39.25 32.03 11.58
CA ILE A 52 -37.98 31.62 12.20
C ILE A 52 -37.93 30.10 12.40
N ALA A 53 -39.06 29.46 12.77
CA ALA A 53 -39.14 28.00 12.85
C ALA A 53 -39.09 27.34 11.46
N LYS A 54 -39.65 27.97 10.41
CA LYS A 54 -39.51 27.50 9.01
C LYS A 54 -38.08 27.66 8.50
N CYS A 55 -37.41 28.76 8.85
CA CYS A 55 -36.01 29.05 8.52
C CYS A 55 -35.05 28.13 9.29
N GLY A 56 -35.31 27.88 10.58
CA GLY A 56 -34.57 26.94 11.41
C GLY A 56 -34.74 25.48 10.96
N LYS A 57 -35.94 25.08 10.53
CA LYS A 57 -36.16 23.77 9.88
C LYS A 57 -35.48 23.68 8.52
N SER A 58 -35.47 24.75 7.72
CA SER A 58 -34.78 24.83 6.43
C SER A 58 -33.25 24.73 6.58
N LEU A 59 -32.69 25.40 7.58
CA LEU A 59 -31.25 25.34 7.90
C LEU A 59 -30.86 23.98 8.47
N ARG A 60 -31.65 23.39 9.38
CA ARG A 60 -31.39 22.04 9.92
C ARG A 60 -31.53 20.95 8.84
N ALA A 61 -32.46 21.10 7.90
CA ALA A 61 -32.57 20.23 6.72
C ALA A 61 -31.42 20.45 5.71
N LYS A 62 -30.91 21.68 5.57
CA LYS A 62 -29.68 21.97 4.79
C LYS A 62 -28.44 21.35 5.45
N VAL A 63 -28.32 21.40 6.77
CA VAL A 63 -27.19 20.87 7.57
C VAL A 63 -27.17 19.32 7.53
N LEU A 64 -28.33 18.66 7.43
CA LEU A 64 -28.40 17.21 7.22
C LEU A 64 -28.30 16.78 5.75
N SER A 65 -28.21 17.70 4.79
CA SER A 65 -28.18 17.32 3.35
C SER A 65 -26.79 16.95 2.83
N ARG A 66 -25.73 17.23 3.61
CA ARG A 66 -24.33 16.95 3.27
C ARG A 66 -23.58 16.36 4.45
N VAL A 67 -22.84 15.27 4.22
CA VAL A 67 -22.09 14.57 5.27
C VAL A 67 -20.76 14.06 4.69
N PHE A 68 -19.70 13.99 5.50
CA PHE A 68 -18.47 13.29 5.12
C PHE A 68 -18.67 11.77 5.14
N SER A 69 -17.85 11.02 4.39
CA SER A 69 -17.94 9.54 4.36
C SER A 69 -17.67 8.91 5.74
N GLU A 70 -16.79 9.52 6.53
CA GLU A 70 -16.43 9.06 7.89
C GLU A 70 -17.58 9.25 8.90
N ASP A 71 -18.38 10.30 8.76
CA ASP A 71 -19.55 10.58 9.60
C ASP A 71 -20.84 9.92 9.08
N TYR A 72 -20.76 9.18 7.96
CA TYR A 72 -21.91 8.58 7.29
C TYR A 72 -22.67 7.59 8.16
N GLU A 73 -21.96 6.80 8.97
CA GLU A 73 -22.57 5.76 9.83
C GLU A 73 -23.59 6.36 10.82
N ARG A 74 -23.48 7.65 11.13
CA ARG A 74 -24.37 8.38 12.05
C ARG A 74 -25.65 8.89 11.38
N VAL A 75 -25.74 8.91 10.04
CA VAL A 75 -26.82 9.58 9.30
C VAL A 75 -27.50 8.61 8.31
N GLN A 76 -28.55 7.92 8.78
CA GLN A 76 -29.55 7.17 8.00
C GLN A 76 -29.07 6.09 7.00
N ARG A 77 -29.39 4.81 7.31
CA ARG A 77 -29.11 3.62 6.49
C ARG A 77 -29.85 3.49 5.14
N LYS A 78 -30.69 4.45 4.74
CA LYS A 78 -31.56 4.32 3.53
C LYS A 78 -30.85 4.71 2.23
N ILE A 79 -29.75 5.42 2.30
CA ILE A 79 -28.92 5.82 1.16
C ILE A 79 -27.67 4.95 1.18
N LEU A 80 -26.93 4.89 0.08
CA LEU A 80 -25.71 4.11 -0.05
C LEU A 80 -24.54 5.07 -0.29
N ASP A 81 -23.47 4.90 0.48
CA ASP A 81 -22.21 5.61 0.25
C ASP A 81 -21.54 5.06 -1.02
N PRO A 82 -21.28 5.91 -2.04
CA PRO A 82 -20.58 5.49 -3.26
C PRO A 82 -19.16 4.93 -3.01
N ARG A 83 -18.50 5.29 -1.91
CA ARG A 83 -17.16 4.78 -1.52
C ARG A 83 -17.22 3.56 -0.62
N GLY A 84 -18.41 3.22 -0.12
CA GLY A 84 -18.61 2.13 0.82
C GLY A 84 -18.35 0.73 0.24
N PRO A 85 -18.08 -0.26 1.10
CA PRO A 85 -17.78 -1.63 0.68
C PRO A 85 -18.95 -2.30 -0.05
N THR A 86 -20.20 -1.96 0.31
CA THR A 86 -21.41 -2.51 -0.31
C THR A 86 -21.53 -2.13 -1.78
N ILE A 87 -21.38 -0.85 -2.12
CA ILE A 87 -21.42 -0.38 -3.52
C ILE A 87 -20.25 -0.95 -4.31
N ARG A 88 -19.06 -1.04 -3.70
CA ARG A 88 -17.89 -1.64 -4.35
C ARG A 88 -18.13 -3.11 -4.74
N ARG A 89 -18.68 -3.91 -3.82
CA ARG A 89 -19.05 -5.32 -4.09
C ARG A 89 -20.14 -5.41 -5.15
N TRP A 90 -21.19 -4.60 -5.02
CA TRP A 90 -22.29 -4.57 -5.99
C TRP A 90 -21.81 -4.20 -7.40
N ASN A 91 -20.98 -3.18 -7.56
CA ASN A 91 -20.42 -2.80 -8.86
C ASN A 91 -19.60 -3.92 -9.51
N LYS A 92 -18.86 -4.72 -8.72
CA LYS A 92 -18.16 -5.91 -9.22
C LYS A 92 -19.15 -7.00 -9.68
N ILE A 93 -20.17 -7.30 -8.87
CA ILE A 93 -21.22 -8.29 -9.22
C ILE A 93 -21.96 -7.84 -10.48
N PHE A 94 -22.35 -6.57 -10.56
CA PHE A 94 -23.04 -6.01 -11.71
C PHE A 94 -22.17 -5.99 -12.97
N LEU A 95 -20.86 -5.77 -12.85
CA LEU A 95 -19.92 -5.89 -13.98
C LEU A 95 -19.91 -7.31 -14.54
N VAL A 96 -19.86 -8.33 -13.67
CA VAL A 96 -19.94 -9.74 -14.09
C VAL A 96 -21.28 -10.03 -14.75
N ALA A 97 -22.39 -9.55 -14.18
CA ALA A 97 -23.71 -9.71 -14.78
C ALA A 97 -23.80 -9.06 -16.17
N CYS A 98 -23.21 -7.88 -16.37
CA CYS A 98 -23.14 -7.22 -17.68
C CYS A 98 -22.36 -8.06 -18.70
N LEU A 99 -21.22 -8.63 -18.29
CA LEU A 99 -20.41 -9.49 -19.18
C LEU A 99 -21.15 -10.76 -19.58
N VAL A 100 -21.84 -11.41 -18.63
CA VAL A 100 -22.70 -12.56 -18.92
C VAL A 100 -23.82 -12.16 -19.88
N SER A 101 -24.44 -11.01 -19.66
CA SER A 101 -25.49 -10.51 -20.55
C SER A 101 -24.99 -10.28 -21.97
N LEU A 102 -23.82 -9.65 -22.14
CA LEU A 102 -23.20 -9.46 -23.46
C LEU A 102 -22.77 -10.78 -24.12
N PHE A 103 -22.49 -11.82 -23.35
CA PHE A 103 -22.21 -13.15 -23.89
C PHE A 103 -23.47 -13.85 -24.38
N VAL A 104 -24.59 -13.68 -23.67
CA VAL A 104 -25.87 -14.32 -24.00
C VAL A 104 -26.55 -13.67 -25.21
N ASP A 105 -26.45 -12.35 -25.37
CA ASP A 105 -27.15 -11.61 -26.44
C ASP A 105 -26.83 -12.14 -27.87
N PRO A 106 -25.57 -12.40 -28.27
CA PRO A 106 -25.26 -12.98 -29.58
C PRO A 106 -25.73 -14.43 -29.75
N LEU A 107 -26.03 -15.16 -28.68
CA LEU A 107 -26.49 -16.55 -28.81
C LEU A 107 -27.84 -16.65 -29.52
N PHE A 108 -28.64 -15.59 -29.49
CA PHE A 108 -29.89 -15.49 -30.24
C PHE A 108 -29.69 -15.55 -31.75
N PHE A 109 -28.48 -15.25 -32.26
CA PHE A 109 -28.15 -15.37 -33.68
C PHE A 109 -28.04 -16.83 -34.15
N TYR A 110 -27.91 -17.79 -33.24
CA TYR A 110 -27.90 -19.23 -33.58
C TYR A 110 -29.29 -19.87 -33.61
N LEU A 111 -30.37 -19.10 -33.36
CA LEU A 111 -31.75 -19.59 -33.41
C LEU A 111 -32.19 -20.15 -34.77
N PRO A 112 -31.93 -19.50 -35.92
CA PRO A 112 -32.31 -20.07 -37.20
C PRO A 112 -31.40 -21.27 -37.54
N VAL A 113 -32.02 -22.39 -37.88
CA VAL A 113 -31.36 -23.64 -38.25
C VAL A 113 -31.83 -24.06 -39.62
N VAL A 114 -30.88 -24.43 -40.49
CA VAL A 114 -31.16 -24.96 -41.82
C VAL A 114 -31.37 -26.47 -41.74
N LYS A 115 -32.39 -26.98 -42.42
CA LYS A 115 -32.63 -28.42 -42.61
C LYS A 115 -32.26 -28.87 -44.02
N GLU A 116 -31.98 -30.17 -44.15
CA GLU A 116 -31.64 -30.84 -45.42
C GLU A 116 -32.68 -30.60 -46.52
N ASN A 117 -33.96 -30.43 -46.16
CA ASN A 117 -35.04 -30.17 -47.09
C ASN A 117 -35.10 -28.71 -47.59
N VAL A 118 -34.06 -27.89 -47.47
CA VAL A 118 -34.05 -26.49 -47.94
C VAL A 118 -35.16 -25.67 -47.26
N CYS A 119 -35.12 -25.67 -45.92
CA CYS A 119 -36.02 -24.85 -45.11
C CYS A 119 -35.33 -24.38 -43.83
N ILE A 120 -35.81 -23.27 -43.27
CA ILE A 120 -35.32 -22.71 -42.00
C ILE A 120 -36.38 -22.89 -40.91
N GLU A 121 -35.94 -23.39 -39.75
CA GLU A 121 -36.74 -23.43 -38.52
C GLU A 121 -36.06 -22.69 -37.37
N ILE A 122 -36.83 -22.31 -36.35
CA ILE A 122 -36.32 -21.74 -35.10
C ILE A 122 -36.24 -22.86 -34.06
N GLY A 123 -35.07 -23.06 -33.46
CA GLY A 123 -34.86 -24.09 -32.45
C GLY A 123 -35.54 -23.78 -31.11
N SER A 124 -36.67 -24.44 -30.84
CA SER A 124 -37.51 -24.21 -29.65
C SER A 124 -36.80 -24.40 -28.30
N HIS A 125 -35.96 -25.44 -28.17
CA HIS A 125 -35.22 -25.69 -26.92
C HIS A 125 -34.19 -24.60 -26.60
N LEU A 126 -33.48 -24.11 -27.61
CA LEU A 126 -32.48 -23.06 -27.45
C LEU A 126 -33.16 -21.71 -27.16
N GLU A 127 -34.27 -21.42 -27.84
CA GLU A 127 -35.09 -20.23 -27.61
C GLU A 127 -35.57 -20.10 -26.16
N ILE A 128 -36.12 -21.18 -25.59
CA ILE A 128 -36.57 -21.21 -24.19
C ILE A 128 -35.37 -21.01 -23.24
N ALA A 129 -34.27 -21.74 -23.45
CA ALA A 129 -33.10 -21.64 -22.58
C ALA A 129 -32.50 -20.22 -22.58
N LEU A 130 -32.33 -19.63 -23.76
CA LEU A 130 -31.77 -18.29 -23.91
C LEU A 130 -32.68 -17.24 -23.29
N THR A 131 -34.00 -17.32 -23.50
CA THR A 131 -34.96 -16.36 -22.91
C THR A 131 -34.98 -16.41 -21.39
N VAL A 132 -34.87 -17.59 -20.77
CA VAL A 132 -34.77 -17.74 -19.30
C VAL A 132 -33.48 -17.10 -18.78
N ILE A 133 -32.31 -17.46 -19.33
CA ILE A 133 -31.02 -16.93 -18.88
C ILE A 133 -30.98 -15.40 -19.05
N ARG A 134 -31.48 -14.92 -20.20
CA ARG A 134 -31.55 -13.51 -20.55
C ARG A 134 -32.44 -12.72 -19.58
N SER A 135 -33.56 -13.30 -19.14
CA SER A 135 -34.47 -12.68 -18.16
C SER A 135 -33.85 -12.60 -16.77
N ILE A 136 -33.05 -13.60 -16.36
CA ILE A 136 -32.28 -13.53 -15.11
C ILE A 136 -31.27 -12.38 -15.15
N ALA A 137 -30.58 -12.17 -16.29
CA ALA A 137 -29.65 -11.06 -16.45
C ALA A 137 -30.36 -9.69 -16.36
N ASP A 138 -31.57 -9.55 -16.91
CA ASP A 138 -32.35 -8.30 -16.85
C ASP A 138 -32.68 -7.85 -15.41
N ILE A 139 -32.88 -8.81 -14.49
CA ILE A 139 -33.13 -8.50 -13.08
C ILE A 139 -31.97 -7.70 -12.47
N PHE A 140 -30.73 -8.00 -12.85
CA PHE A 140 -29.57 -7.25 -12.35
C PHE A 140 -29.57 -5.79 -12.82
N TYR A 141 -30.00 -5.52 -14.06
CA TYR A 141 -30.14 -4.15 -14.56
C TYR A 141 -31.24 -3.38 -13.82
N MET A 142 -32.36 -4.04 -13.49
CA MET A 142 -33.42 -3.44 -12.67
C MET A 142 -32.95 -3.11 -11.25
N ILE A 143 -32.21 -4.02 -10.62
CA ILE A 143 -31.61 -3.76 -9.29
C ILE A 143 -30.58 -2.62 -9.39
N GLN A 144 -29.79 -2.54 -10.47
CA GLN A 144 -28.83 -1.46 -10.66
C GLN A 144 -29.52 -0.09 -10.74
N ILE A 145 -30.62 0.03 -11.47
CA ILE A 145 -31.42 1.28 -11.52
C ILE A 145 -31.85 1.67 -10.10
N TYR A 146 -32.36 0.72 -9.32
CA TYR A 146 -32.74 0.95 -7.93
C TYR A 146 -31.55 1.41 -7.07
N VAL A 147 -30.40 0.75 -7.18
CA VAL A 147 -29.17 1.13 -6.45
C VAL A 147 -28.72 2.53 -6.83
N ARG A 148 -28.81 2.92 -8.11
CA ARG A 148 -28.44 4.28 -8.57
C ARG A 148 -29.32 5.37 -7.97
N PHE A 149 -30.62 5.15 -7.81
CA PHE A 149 -31.51 6.08 -7.11
C PHE A 149 -31.19 6.20 -5.61
N ARG A 150 -30.56 5.18 -5.01
CA ARG A 150 -30.19 5.13 -3.60
C ARG A 150 -28.74 5.51 -3.31
N THR A 151 -27.92 5.77 -4.33
CA THR A 151 -26.48 6.05 -4.14
C THR A 151 -26.24 7.56 -4.03
N ALA A 152 -25.59 7.99 -2.95
CA ALA A 152 -25.17 9.39 -2.78
C ALA A 152 -24.11 9.79 -3.82
N TYR A 153 -23.90 11.10 -4.00
CA TYR A 153 -22.83 11.59 -4.87
C TYR A 153 -21.97 12.65 -4.17
N VAL A 154 -20.70 12.71 -4.56
CA VAL A 154 -19.77 13.75 -4.08
C VAL A 154 -20.10 15.09 -4.74
N ALA A 155 -20.32 16.13 -3.94
CA ALA A 155 -20.61 17.47 -4.41
C ALA A 155 -19.44 18.01 -5.27
N PRO A 156 -19.68 18.61 -6.45
CA PRO A 156 -18.60 19.12 -7.29
C PRO A 156 -17.72 20.17 -6.60
N SER A 157 -18.32 21.03 -5.77
CA SER A 157 -17.65 22.09 -5.03
C SER A 157 -16.69 21.58 -3.94
N SER A 158 -16.88 20.36 -3.45
CA SER A 158 -16.05 19.78 -2.37
C SER A 158 -14.92 18.89 -2.89
N ARG A 159 -14.75 18.76 -4.22
CA ARG A 159 -13.70 17.93 -4.84
C ARG A 159 -12.29 18.51 -4.70
N VAL A 160 -12.17 19.81 -4.42
CA VAL A 160 -10.89 20.54 -4.39
C VAL A 160 -10.00 20.14 -3.21
N PHE A 161 -10.58 19.64 -2.11
CA PHE A 161 -9.84 19.26 -0.90
C PHE A 161 -9.68 17.74 -0.70
N GLY A 162 -9.89 16.93 -1.75
CA GLY A 162 -9.72 15.46 -1.69
C GLY A 162 -10.76 14.69 -0.86
N ARG A 163 -11.34 15.29 0.18
CA ARG A 163 -12.32 14.67 1.08
C ARG A 163 -13.70 14.52 0.45
N GLY A 164 -14.23 15.57 -0.17
CA GLY A 164 -15.50 15.54 -0.91
C GLY A 164 -16.74 15.22 -0.06
N GLU A 165 -17.50 16.24 0.34
CA GLU A 165 -18.82 16.08 0.98
C GLU A 165 -19.82 15.30 0.09
N LEU A 166 -20.54 14.36 0.71
CA LEU A 166 -21.59 13.56 0.08
C LEU A 166 -22.94 14.26 0.19
N VAL A 167 -23.66 14.41 -0.92
CA VAL A 167 -25.05 14.88 -0.92
C VAL A 167 -25.98 13.69 -0.70
N ILE A 168 -26.74 13.72 0.39
CA ILE A 168 -27.65 12.63 0.80
C ILE A 168 -29.14 12.97 0.60
N ASP A 169 -29.45 14.07 -0.07
CA ASP A 169 -30.84 14.44 -0.37
C ASP A 169 -31.40 13.59 -1.53
N SER A 170 -32.41 12.76 -1.25
CA SER A 170 -33.00 11.81 -2.21
C SER A 170 -33.56 12.48 -3.46
N SER A 171 -34.18 13.66 -3.32
CA SER A 171 -34.74 14.42 -4.45
C SER A 171 -33.63 14.91 -5.37
N LYS A 172 -32.51 15.40 -4.79
CA LYS A 172 -31.35 15.85 -5.56
C LYS A 172 -30.62 14.70 -6.25
N ILE A 173 -30.55 13.53 -5.61
CA ILE A 173 -29.99 12.31 -6.20
C ILE A 173 -30.83 11.88 -7.42
N ALA A 174 -32.14 11.78 -7.25
CA ALA A 174 -33.05 11.35 -8.31
C ALA A 174 -32.99 12.28 -9.54
N ILE A 175 -33.11 13.60 -9.36
CA ILE A 175 -33.04 14.57 -10.46
C ILE A 175 -31.70 14.48 -11.21
N ARG A 176 -30.60 14.33 -10.48
CA ARG A 176 -29.28 14.20 -11.10
C ARG A 176 -29.15 12.92 -11.92
N TYR A 177 -29.67 11.81 -11.41
CA TYR A 177 -29.62 10.52 -12.10
C TYR A 177 -30.52 10.50 -13.35
N LEU A 178 -31.75 11.02 -13.24
CA LEU A 178 -32.70 11.16 -14.34
C LEU A 178 -32.13 11.96 -15.52
N ARG A 179 -31.36 13.02 -15.24
CA ARG A 179 -30.77 13.88 -16.28
C ARG A 179 -29.53 13.29 -16.97
N LYS A 180 -28.79 12.38 -16.32
CA LYS A 180 -27.45 11.97 -16.81
C LYS A 180 -27.34 10.53 -17.28
N GLY A 181 -28.01 9.57 -16.64
CA GLY A 181 -27.74 8.14 -16.87
C GLY A 181 -28.97 7.24 -16.89
N PHE A 182 -30.09 7.68 -16.32
CA PHE A 182 -31.30 6.87 -16.19
C PHE A 182 -31.78 6.27 -17.51
N TRP A 183 -31.85 7.05 -18.59
CA TRP A 183 -32.38 6.58 -19.87
C TRP A 183 -31.54 5.46 -20.49
N ILE A 184 -30.20 5.51 -20.35
CA ILE A 184 -29.32 4.45 -20.85
C ILE A 184 -29.54 3.17 -20.04
N ASP A 185 -29.61 3.28 -18.70
CA ASP A 185 -29.86 2.14 -17.83
C ASP A 185 -31.23 1.50 -18.12
N VAL A 186 -32.26 2.31 -18.35
CA VAL A 186 -33.62 1.82 -18.70
C VAL A 186 -33.61 1.10 -20.04
N ILE A 187 -33.05 1.70 -21.10
CA ILE A 187 -33.00 1.07 -22.42
C ILE A 187 -32.26 -0.27 -22.36
N ALA A 188 -31.16 -0.34 -21.61
CA ALA A 188 -30.41 -1.58 -21.40
C ALA A 188 -31.19 -2.65 -20.61
N ALA A 189 -32.09 -2.25 -19.71
CA ALA A 189 -32.89 -3.13 -18.86
C ALA A 189 -34.18 -3.66 -19.51
N LEU A 190 -34.60 -3.11 -20.65
CA LEU A 190 -35.83 -3.56 -21.32
C LEU A 190 -35.68 -5.01 -21.82
N PRO A 191 -36.72 -5.86 -21.71
CA PRO A 191 -36.72 -7.21 -22.25
C PRO A 191 -37.31 -7.25 -23.68
N LEU A 192 -36.83 -6.39 -24.60
CA LEU A 192 -37.41 -6.26 -25.95
C LEU A 192 -37.38 -7.57 -26.77
N PRO A 193 -36.29 -8.38 -26.77
CA PRO A 193 -36.26 -9.67 -27.47
C PRO A 193 -37.32 -10.63 -26.94
N GLN A 194 -37.49 -10.71 -25.61
CA GLN A 194 -38.46 -11.62 -24.99
C GLN A 194 -39.90 -11.23 -25.34
N VAL A 195 -40.22 -9.94 -25.32
CA VAL A 195 -41.54 -9.44 -25.72
C VAL A 195 -41.80 -9.76 -27.20
N LEU A 196 -40.82 -9.56 -28.08
CA LEU A 196 -41.00 -9.86 -29.50
C LEU A 196 -41.21 -11.36 -29.75
N MET A 197 -40.38 -12.22 -29.16
CA MET A 197 -40.46 -13.68 -29.36
C MET A 197 -41.74 -14.29 -28.80
N TRP A 198 -42.20 -13.87 -27.63
CA TRP A 198 -43.33 -14.53 -26.96
C TRP A 198 -44.68 -13.84 -27.15
N ALA A 199 -44.72 -12.54 -27.41
CA ALA A 199 -45.98 -11.80 -27.56
C ALA A 199 -46.29 -11.40 -29.01
N VAL A 200 -45.28 -11.14 -29.84
CA VAL A 200 -45.46 -10.61 -31.19
C VAL A 200 -45.38 -11.72 -32.25
N ILE A 201 -44.26 -12.44 -32.31
CA ILE A 201 -43.99 -13.48 -33.33
C ILE A 201 -45.09 -14.57 -33.42
N PRO A 202 -45.64 -15.10 -32.32
CA PRO A 202 -46.67 -16.15 -32.40
C PRO A 202 -48.00 -15.69 -33.01
N ASN A 203 -48.25 -14.38 -33.03
CA ASN A 203 -49.50 -13.77 -33.50
C ASN A 203 -49.42 -13.26 -34.96
N LEU A 204 -48.31 -13.52 -35.66
CA LEU A 204 -48.05 -13.05 -37.03
C LEU A 204 -48.10 -14.20 -38.05
N SER A 205 -48.56 -13.92 -39.28
CA SER A 205 -48.69 -14.90 -40.37
C SER A 205 -47.94 -14.51 -41.66
N GLY A 206 -47.44 -15.51 -42.39
CA GLY A 206 -46.89 -15.38 -43.74
C GLY A 206 -45.74 -14.37 -43.89
N SER A 207 -45.78 -13.54 -44.93
CA SER A 207 -44.77 -12.51 -45.29
C SER A 207 -44.41 -11.50 -44.19
N THR A 208 -45.26 -11.35 -43.16
CA THR A 208 -44.95 -10.54 -41.98
C THR A 208 -43.86 -11.15 -41.10
N MET A 209 -43.66 -12.47 -41.17
CA MET A 209 -42.65 -13.20 -40.40
C MET A 209 -41.23 -12.86 -40.87
N THR A 210 -41.00 -12.75 -42.18
CA THR A 210 -39.69 -12.38 -42.77
C THR A 210 -39.29 -10.95 -42.37
N LYS A 211 -40.24 -10.01 -42.40
CA LYS A 211 -40.03 -8.65 -41.87
C LYS A 211 -39.71 -8.66 -40.37
N THR A 212 -40.33 -9.58 -39.62
CA THR A 212 -40.13 -9.72 -38.17
C THR A 212 -38.76 -10.30 -37.80
N LYS A 213 -38.17 -11.18 -38.62
CA LYS A 213 -36.78 -11.65 -38.44
C LYS A 213 -35.79 -10.48 -38.45
N ASN A 214 -35.93 -9.55 -39.39
CA ASN A 214 -35.11 -8.34 -39.47
C ASN A 214 -35.32 -7.40 -38.27
N VAL A 215 -36.56 -7.27 -37.79
CA VAL A 215 -36.89 -6.49 -36.59
C VAL A 215 -36.25 -7.09 -35.33
N LEU A 216 -36.27 -8.41 -35.17
CA LEU A 216 -35.61 -9.09 -34.04
C LEU A 216 -34.10 -8.80 -34.01
N ARG A 217 -33.43 -8.87 -35.16
CA ARG A 217 -31.99 -8.56 -35.28
C ARG A 217 -31.69 -7.12 -34.89
N PHE A 218 -32.47 -6.17 -35.42
CA PHE A 218 -32.32 -4.77 -35.08
C PHE A 218 -32.50 -4.52 -33.58
N ILE A 219 -33.51 -5.15 -32.96
CA ILE A 219 -33.75 -5.06 -31.52
C ILE A 219 -32.56 -5.62 -30.72
N LEU A 220 -32.03 -6.78 -31.10
CA LEU A 220 -30.86 -7.38 -30.43
C LEU A 220 -29.64 -6.44 -30.49
N ILE A 221 -29.33 -5.88 -31.65
CA ILE A 221 -28.22 -4.92 -31.83
C ILE A 221 -28.48 -3.63 -31.04
N PHE A 222 -29.69 -3.09 -31.14
CA PHE A 222 -30.10 -1.86 -30.46
C PHE A 222 -29.98 -1.98 -28.93
N GLN A 223 -30.25 -3.15 -28.36
CA GLN A 223 -30.06 -3.40 -26.94
C GLN A 223 -28.62 -3.69 -26.54
N TYR A 224 -27.87 -4.37 -27.40
CA TYR A 224 -26.48 -4.72 -27.15
C TYR A 224 -25.61 -3.47 -26.93
N LEU A 225 -25.81 -2.43 -27.74
CA LEU A 225 -24.99 -1.21 -27.69
C LEU A 225 -25.07 -0.45 -26.35
N PRO A 226 -26.26 -0.13 -25.79
CA PRO A 226 -26.39 0.43 -24.44
C PRO A 226 -25.70 -0.42 -23.37
N ARG A 227 -25.84 -1.75 -23.42
CA ARG A 227 -25.25 -2.66 -22.43
C ARG A 227 -23.73 -2.64 -22.48
N LEU A 228 -23.17 -2.64 -23.67
CA LEU A 228 -21.74 -2.47 -23.87
C LEU A 228 -21.27 -1.11 -23.35
N PHE A 229 -22.02 -0.05 -23.68
CA PHE A 229 -21.70 1.30 -23.24
C PHE A 229 -21.69 1.44 -21.71
N LEU A 230 -22.55 0.72 -20.98
CA LEU A 230 -22.61 0.75 -19.50
C LEU A 230 -21.35 0.20 -18.82
N ILE A 231 -20.55 -0.63 -19.50
CA ILE A 231 -19.30 -1.15 -18.94
C ILE A 231 -18.28 -0.02 -18.75
N PHE A 232 -18.15 0.92 -19.68
CA PHE A 232 -17.16 2.01 -19.59
C PHE A 232 -17.29 2.90 -18.33
N PRO A 233 -18.47 3.49 -18.02
CA PRO A 233 -18.63 4.30 -16.82
C PRO A 233 -18.53 3.46 -15.55
N LEU A 234 -18.92 2.17 -15.58
CA LEU A 234 -18.81 1.27 -14.45
C LEU A 234 -17.34 0.94 -14.14
N SER A 235 -16.57 0.51 -15.15
CA SER A 235 -15.14 0.25 -15.03
C SER A 235 -14.39 1.49 -14.56
N THR A 236 -14.72 2.67 -15.09
CA THR A 236 -14.13 3.95 -14.65
C THR A 236 -14.42 4.24 -13.18
N GLN A 237 -15.64 3.94 -12.70
CA GLN A 237 -15.99 4.11 -11.28
C GLN A 237 -15.23 3.15 -10.37
N ILE A 238 -15.04 1.90 -10.81
CA ILE A 238 -14.25 0.90 -10.08
C ILE A 238 -12.79 1.37 -9.99
N VAL A 239 -12.17 1.72 -11.12
CA VAL A 239 -10.77 2.23 -11.17
C VAL A 239 -10.59 3.44 -10.27
N LYS A 240 -11.53 4.39 -10.25
CA LYS A 240 -11.44 5.56 -9.36
C LYS A 240 -11.55 5.22 -7.88
N ALA A 241 -12.21 4.12 -7.53
CA ALA A 241 -12.42 3.70 -6.14
C ALA A 241 -11.34 2.75 -5.61
N THR A 242 -10.77 1.90 -6.48
CA THR A 242 -9.79 0.86 -6.11
C THR A 242 -8.40 1.07 -6.73
N GLY A 243 -8.21 2.09 -7.57
CA GLY A 243 -6.98 2.30 -8.35
C GLY A 243 -6.86 1.39 -9.58
N VAL A 244 -7.41 0.17 -9.49
CA VAL A 244 -7.34 -0.85 -10.55
C VAL A 244 -8.70 -1.56 -10.68
N VAL A 245 -9.10 -1.99 -11.89
CA VAL A 245 -10.34 -2.77 -12.11
C VAL A 245 -10.29 -4.10 -11.34
N THR A 246 -9.13 -4.75 -11.33
CA THR A 246 -8.88 -6.05 -10.69
C THR A 246 -7.76 -5.91 -9.67
N GLU A 247 -7.87 -6.63 -8.54
CA GLU A 247 -6.90 -6.55 -7.45
C GLU A 247 -5.55 -7.20 -7.80
N THR A 248 -5.55 -8.17 -8.72
CA THR A 248 -4.33 -8.84 -9.18
C THR A 248 -4.07 -8.57 -10.66
N ALA A 249 -2.79 -8.52 -11.04
CA ALA A 249 -2.36 -8.36 -12.43
C ALA A 249 -2.88 -9.50 -13.32
N TRP A 250 -2.86 -10.75 -12.82
CA TRP A 250 -3.40 -11.92 -13.52
C TRP A 250 -4.91 -11.83 -13.77
N ALA A 251 -5.69 -11.32 -12.82
CA ALA A 251 -7.11 -11.10 -13.05
C ALA A 251 -7.35 -10.00 -14.10
N GLY A 252 -6.49 -8.97 -14.15
CA GLY A 252 -6.53 -7.94 -15.18
C GLY A 252 -6.21 -8.50 -16.57
N ALA A 253 -5.24 -9.41 -16.64
CA ALA A 253 -4.90 -10.13 -17.86
C ALA A 253 -6.08 -10.98 -18.36
N ALA A 254 -6.65 -11.81 -17.49
CA ALA A 254 -7.81 -12.64 -17.79
C ALA A 254 -9.03 -11.81 -18.22
N TYR A 255 -9.26 -10.65 -17.60
CA TYR A 255 -10.35 -9.74 -17.96
C TYR A 255 -10.22 -9.23 -19.42
N ASN A 256 -9.03 -8.77 -19.82
CA ASN A 256 -8.81 -8.30 -21.19
C ASN A 256 -8.90 -9.44 -22.20
N LEU A 257 -8.37 -10.62 -21.87
CA LEU A 257 -8.51 -11.81 -22.71
C LEU A 257 -9.99 -12.20 -22.88
N MET A 258 -10.77 -12.17 -21.81
CA MET A 258 -12.22 -12.44 -21.86
C MET A 258 -12.96 -11.43 -22.75
N LEU A 259 -12.63 -10.14 -22.70
CA LEU A 259 -13.21 -9.14 -23.61
C LEU A 259 -12.85 -9.42 -25.08
N TYR A 260 -11.62 -9.86 -25.34
CA TYR A 260 -11.18 -10.26 -26.68
C TYR A 260 -11.95 -11.51 -27.18
N MET A 261 -12.09 -12.52 -26.33
CA MET A 261 -12.90 -13.71 -26.62
C MET A 261 -14.38 -13.38 -26.81
N LEU A 262 -14.92 -12.41 -26.07
CA LEU A 262 -16.29 -11.94 -26.24
C LEU A 262 -16.49 -11.26 -27.60
N ALA A 263 -15.53 -10.44 -28.06
CA ALA A 263 -15.60 -9.84 -29.39
C ALA A 263 -15.55 -10.91 -30.49
N SER A 264 -14.68 -11.91 -30.34
CA SER A 264 -14.63 -13.09 -31.22
C SER A 264 -15.96 -13.84 -31.28
N HIS A 265 -16.59 -14.06 -30.12
CA HIS A 265 -17.91 -14.69 -30.01
C HIS A 265 -18.99 -13.90 -30.77
N VAL A 266 -19.03 -12.58 -30.59
CA VAL A 266 -19.97 -11.69 -31.30
C VAL A 266 -19.75 -11.77 -32.81
N LEU A 267 -18.51 -11.65 -33.28
CA LEU A 267 -18.19 -11.73 -34.71
C LEU A 267 -18.56 -13.08 -35.32
N GLY A 268 -18.26 -14.18 -34.62
CA GLY A 268 -18.64 -15.53 -35.04
C GLY A 268 -20.15 -15.74 -35.12
N ALA A 269 -20.89 -15.23 -34.13
CA ALA A 269 -22.35 -15.28 -34.13
C ALA A 269 -22.97 -14.44 -35.26
N CYS A 270 -22.42 -13.24 -35.51
CA CYS A 270 -22.82 -12.42 -36.66
C CYS A 270 -22.54 -13.14 -37.98
N TRP A 271 -21.36 -13.75 -38.12
CA TRP A 271 -21.01 -14.52 -39.32
C TRP A 271 -21.98 -15.68 -39.56
N TYR A 272 -22.31 -16.46 -38.52
CA TYR A 272 -23.30 -17.54 -38.63
C TYR A 272 -24.65 -17.03 -39.17
N LEU A 273 -25.17 -15.95 -38.57
CA LEU A 273 -26.46 -15.41 -38.97
C LEU A 273 -26.44 -14.91 -40.41
N LEU A 274 -25.39 -14.18 -40.79
CA LEU A 274 -25.20 -13.68 -42.15
C LEU A 274 -25.00 -14.83 -43.16
N SER A 275 -24.39 -15.95 -42.76
CA SER A 275 -24.30 -17.16 -43.58
C SER A 275 -25.68 -17.77 -43.85
N VAL A 276 -26.52 -17.89 -42.81
CA VAL A 276 -27.90 -18.38 -42.98
C VAL A 276 -28.71 -17.42 -43.86
N GLU A 277 -28.56 -16.10 -43.68
CA GLU A 277 -29.21 -15.10 -44.55
C GLU A 277 -28.72 -15.17 -45.99
N ARG A 278 -27.42 -15.41 -46.21
CA ARG A 278 -26.87 -15.54 -47.56
C ARG A 278 -27.40 -16.78 -48.26
N GLN A 279 -27.54 -17.87 -47.52
CA GLN A 279 -28.13 -19.12 -47.98
C GLN A 279 -29.64 -18.94 -48.29
N GLU A 280 -30.40 -18.30 -47.40
CA GLU A 280 -31.82 -17.94 -47.63
C GLU A 280 -31.99 -17.03 -48.86
N SER A 281 -31.09 -16.06 -49.04
CA SER A 281 -31.11 -15.16 -50.20
C SER A 281 -30.87 -15.88 -51.52
N CYS A 282 -30.01 -16.92 -51.54
CA CYS A 282 -29.85 -17.77 -52.71
C CYS A 282 -31.15 -18.50 -53.04
N TRP A 283 -31.79 -19.10 -52.03
CA TRP A 283 -33.05 -19.81 -52.21
C TRP A 283 -34.18 -18.91 -52.71
N ILE A 284 -34.33 -17.72 -52.15
CA ILE A 284 -35.31 -16.73 -52.60
C ILE A 284 -35.03 -16.32 -54.05
N ASN A 285 -33.77 -16.07 -54.40
CA ASN A 285 -33.40 -15.72 -55.77
C ASN A 285 -33.78 -16.84 -56.76
N THR A 286 -33.44 -18.09 -56.46
CA THR A 286 -33.81 -19.24 -57.30
C THR A 286 -35.32 -19.43 -57.37
N CYS A 287 -36.03 -19.36 -56.23
CA CYS A 287 -37.48 -19.42 -56.14
C CYS A 287 -38.17 -18.36 -57.01
N SER A 288 -37.64 -17.13 -57.03
CA SER A 288 -38.17 -16.03 -57.85
C SER A 288 -37.98 -16.23 -59.35
N HIS A 289 -36.96 -16.99 -59.76
CA HIS A 289 -36.74 -17.34 -61.17
C HIS A 289 -37.69 -18.46 -61.65
N GLU A 290 -38.18 -19.32 -60.76
CA GLU A 290 -39.12 -20.41 -61.04
C GLU A 290 -40.61 -19.94 -61.05
N ASN A 291 -40.85 -18.69 -61.45
CA ASN A 291 -42.14 -17.97 -61.39
C ASN A 291 -43.40 -18.86 -61.56
N HIS A 292 -44.33 -18.74 -60.59
CA HIS A 292 -45.59 -19.48 -60.41
C HIS A 292 -45.52 -20.88 -59.78
N ILE A 293 -44.34 -21.50 -59.64
CA ILE A 293 -44.18 -22.83 -59.04
C ILE A 293 -43.74 -22.74 -57.57
N CYS A 294 -42.95 -21.72 -57.23
CA CYS A 294 -42.43 -21.50 -55.88
C CYS A 294 -43.12 -20.34 -55.16
N GLN A 295 -43.41 -20.52 -53.86
CA GLN A 295 -43.87 -19.48 -52.94
C GLN A 295 -42.83 -19.27 -51.84
N ASP A 296 -42.52 -18.03 -51.47
CA ASP A 296 -41.53 -17.71 -50.42
C ASP A 296 -41.81 -18.43 -49.08
N GLU A 297 -43.09 -18.73 -48.80
CA GLU A 297 -43.54 -19.46 -47.61
C GLU A 297 -43.03 -20.91 -47.56
N TYR A 298 -42.72 -21.52 -48.71
CA TYR A 298 -42.21 -22.88 -48.82
C TYR A 298 -40.80 -23.06 -48.23
N LEU A 299 -40.07 -21.96 -48.04
CA LEU A 299 -38.74 -21.91 -47.43
C LEU A 299 -38.79 -21.98 -45.89
N ASP A 300 -39.98 -21.87 -45.28
CA ASP A 300 -40.17 -22.11 -43.84
C ASP A 300 -40.55 -23.59 -43.59
N CYS A 301 -39.87 -24.23 -42.65
CA CYS A 301 -40.11 -25.63 -42.31
C CYS A 301 -41.54 -25.92 -41.80
N ARG A 302 -42.31 -24.89 -41.41
CA ARG A 302 -43.74 -25.06 -41.06
C ARG A 302 -44.58 -25.60 -42.22
N TRP A 303 -44.20 -25.32 -43.46
CA TRP A 303 -44.92 -25.71 -44.68
C TRP A 303 -44.45 -27.06 -45.25
N LEU A 304 -43.58 -27.81 -44.55
CA LEU A 304 -43.04 -29.10 -45.01
C LEU A 304 -44.12 -30.14 -45.36
N LYS A 305 -45.29 -30.07 -44.72
CA LYS A 305 -46.38 -31.03 -44.88
C LYS A 305 -47.36 -30.67 -45.99
N GLU A 306 -47.24 -29.48 -46.58
CA GLU A 306 -48.16 -29.03 -47.62
C GLU A 306 -47.84 -29.70 -48.96
N PRO A 307 -48.83 -30.27 -49.67
CA PRO A 307 -48.62 -31.03 -50.89
C PRO A 307 -48.04 -30.19 -52.04
N GLY A 308 -48.37 -28.89 -52.10
CA GLY A 308 -47.79 -27.97 -53.10
C GLY A 308 -46.28 -27.79 -52.93
N ARG A 309 -45.81 -27.73 -51.67
CA ARG A 309 -44.40 -27.55 -51.33
C ARG A 309 -43.58 -28.80 -51.62
N THR A 310 -44.11 -29.99 -51.34
CA THR A 310 -43.41 -31.26 -51.62
C THR A 310 -43.29 -31.52 -53.12
N ALA A 311 -44.33 -31.21 -53.90
CA ALA A 311 -44.30 -31.28 -55.36
C ALA A 311 -43.27 -30.31 -55.95
N TRP A 312 -43.24 -29.06 -55.47
CA TRP A 312 -42.24 -28.06 -55.89
C TRP A 312 -40.81 -28.56 -55.61
N PHE A 313 -40.51 -28.98 -54.38
CA PHE A 313 -39.15 -29.38 -53.99
C PHE A 313 -38.61 -30.53 -54.86
N GLN A 314 -39.44 -31.52 -55.20
CA GLN A 314 -39.05 -32.63 -56.08
C GLN A 314 -38.78 -32.20 -57.53
N SER A 315 -39.46 -31.15 -58.00
CA SER A 315 -39.27 -30.61 -59.36
C SER A 315 -38.16 -29.56 -59.46
N SER A 316 -37.81 -28.92 -58.34
CA SER A 316 -36.85 -27.82 -58.30
C SER A 316 -35.39 -28.30 -58.25
N ASN A 317 -34.48 -27.56 -58.89
CA ASN A 317 -33.03 -27.79 -58.79
C ASN A 317 -32.38 -26.87 -57.74
N ILE A 318 -33.11 -26.50 -56.69
CA ILE A 318 -32.68 -25.48 -55.72
C ILE A 318 -31.42 -25.89 -54.95
N THR A 319 -31.26 -27.17 -54.62
CA THR A 319 -30.11 -27.68 -53.86
C THR A 319 -28.81 -27.55 -54.64
N THR A 320 -28.82 -27.84 -55.95
CA THR A 320 -27.61 -27.72 -56.79
C THR A 320 -27.33 -26.27 -57.18
N GLN A 321 -28.35 -25.45 -57.37
CA GLN A 321 -28.18 -24.02 -57.66
C GLN A 321 -27.73 -23.18 -56.45
N CYS A 322 -27.85 -23.71 -55.23
CA CYS A 322 -27.43 -23.04 -54.00
C CYS A 322 -26.34 -23.79 -53.23
N ASP A 323 -25.56 -24.61 -53.92
CA ASP A 323 -24.33 -25.21 -53.39
C ASP A 323 -23.10 -24.37 -53.80
N PRO A 324 -22.26 -23.90 -52.86
CA PRO A 324 -21.09 -23.08 -53.17
C PRO A 324 -20.09 -23.73 -54.13
N ASN A 325 -20.03 -25.06 -54.21
CA ASN A 325 -19.07 -25.77 -55.07
C ASN A 325 -19.55 -25.95 -56.52
N SER A 326 -20.87 -26.03 -56.72
CA SER A 326 -21.46 -26.34 -58.02
C SER A 326 -22.26 -25.18 -58.64
N SER A 327 -22.58 -24.15 -57.85
CA SER A 327 -23.35 -22.98 -58.31
C SER A 327 -22.48 -21.77 -58.65
N ALA A 328 -22.99 -20.90 -59.53
CA ALA A 328 -22.39 -19.60 -59.83
C ALA A 328 -22.79 -18.51 -58.82
N TYR A 329 -23.57 -18.85 -57.77
CA TYR A 329 -24.01 -17.86 -56.80
C TYR A 329 -22.84 -17.42 -55.91
N PRO A 330 -22.54 -16.12 -55.79
CA PRO A 330 -21.36 -15.65 -55.07
C PRO A 330 -21.57 -15.73 -53.55
N PHE A 331 -21.21 -16.86 -52.93
CA PHE A 331 -21.31 -17.02 -51.47
C PHE A 331 -20.22 -16.28 -50.69
N GLY A 332 -19.01 -16.12 -51.26
CA GLY A 332 -17.91 -15.41 -50.62
C GLY A 332 -17.50 -16.04 -49.26
N ILE A 333 -17.24 -15.22 -48.25
CA ILE A 333 -16.83 -15.62 -46.88
C ILE A 333 -17.87 -16.50 -46.17
N TYR A 334 -19.09 -16.60 -46.69
CA TYR A 334 -20.17 -17.41 -46.13
C TYR A 334 -20.21 -18.82 -46.74
N GLY A 335 -19.48 -19.07 -47.84
CA GLY A 335 -19.46 -20.36 -48.53
C GLY A 335 -19.00 -21.51 -47.62
N ASP A 336 -17.96 -21.28 -46.82
CA ASP A 336 -17.43 -22.24 -45.86
C ASP A 336 -18.48 -22.74 -44.86
N ALA A 337 -19.46 -21.90 -44.49
CA ALA A 337 -20.52 -22.29 -43.56
C ALA A 337 -21.46 -23.33 -44.17
N VAL A 338 -21.67 -23.27 -45.48
CA VAL A 338 -22.56 -24.16 -46.23
C VAL A 338 -21.82 -25.44 -46.62
N THR A 339 -20.56 -25.34 -47.07
CA THR A 339 -19.77 -26.53 -47.47
C THR A 339 -19.42 -27.45 -46.31
N VAL A 340 -19.29 -26.89 -45.09
CA VAL A 340 -18.99 -27.65 -43.85
C VAL A 340 -20.27 -27.94 -43.05
N ASP A 341 -21.45 -27.65 -43.59
CA ASP A 341 -22.74 -27.91 -42.95
C ASP A 341 -22.89 -27.26 -41.55
N VAL A 342 -22.28 -26.10 -41.34
CA VAL A 342 -22.34 -25.36 -40.07
C VAL A 342 -23.77 -24.88 -39.78
N THR A 343 -24.53 -24.52 -40.82
CA THR A 343 -25.91 -24.01 -40.70
C THR A 343 -26.93 -25.07 -40.30
N SER A 344 -26.62 -26.36 -40.51
CA SER A 344 -27.45 -27.52 -40.14
C SER A 344 -26.94 -28.27 -38.90
N ALA A 345 -25.69 -28.02 -38.48
CA ALA A 345 -25.07 -28.68 -37.34
C ALA A 345 -25.76 -28.42 -35.98
N LYS A 346 -25.59 -29.36 -35.05
CA LYS A 346 -26.03 -29.22 -33.64
C LYS A 346 -25.35 -28.02 -32.97
N PHE A 347 -26.04 -27.41 -32.00
CA PHE A 347 -25.63 -26.16 -31.33
C PHE A 347 -24.15 -26.12 -30.92
N PHE A 348 -23.64 -27.13 -30.21
CA PHE A 348 -22.25 -27.12 -29.74
C PHE A 348 -21.23 -27.09 -30.89
N HIS A 349 -21.45 -27.88 -31.95
CA HIS A 349 -20.55 -27.92 -33.10
C HIS A 349 -20.53 -26.58 -33.84
N LYS A 350 -21.70 -26.02 -34.14
CA LYS A 350 -21.77 -24.71 -34.79
C LYS A 350 -21.22 -23.58 -33.92
N TYR A 351 -21.48 -23.61 -32.61
CA TYR A 351 -20.97 -22.59 -31.67
C TYR A 351 -19.44 -22.58 -31.65
N PHE A 352 -18.79 -23.72 -31.42
CA PHE A 352 -17.33 -23.77 -31.36
C PHE A 352 -16.68 -23.45 -32.71
N TYR A 353 -17.29 -23.88 -33.82
CA TYR A 353 -16.81 -23.53 -35.15
C TYR A 353 -16.87 -22.02 -35.40
N CYS A 354 -18.00 -21.39 -35.09
CA CYS A 354 -18.17 -19.95 -35.29
C CYS A 354 -17.28 -19.13 -34.34
N LEU A 355 -17.11 -19.57 -33.09
CA LEU A 355 -16.16 -18.97 -32.15
C LEU A 355 -14.73 -19.06 -32.69
N TRP A 356 -14.33 -20.22 -33.22
CA TRP A 356 -13.03 -20.40 -33.87
C TRP A 356 -12.87 -19.50 -35.08
N TRP A 357 -13.88 -19.41 -35.96
CA TRP A 357 -13.87 -18.53 -37.12
C TRP A 357 -13.67 -17.07 -36.71
N GLY A 358 -14.39 -16.61 -35.69
CA GLY A 358 -14.23 -15.27 -35.12
C GLY A 358 -12.81 -15.05 -34.59
N LEU A 359 -12.28 -16.02 -33.84
CA LEU A 359 -10.98 -15.89 -33.18
C LEU A 359 -9.85 -15.86 -34.19
N LYS A 360 -9.92 -16.74 -35.20
CA LYS A 360 -8.98 -16.82 -36.32
C LYS A 360 -8.91 -15.49 -37.04
N ASN A 361 -10.05 -14.91 -37.43
CA ASN A 361 -10.07 -13.68 -38.22
C ASN A 361 -9.73 -12.43 -37.40
N LEU A 362 -10.14 -12.36 -36.13
CA LEU A 362 -9.76 -11.27 -35.23
C LEU A 362 -8.23 -11.26 -34.99
N SER A 363 -7.63 -12.44 -34.81
CA SER A 363 -6.20 -12.58 -34.51
C SER A 363 -5.29 -12.50 -35.75
N SER A 364 -5.82 -12.81 -36.94
CA SER A 364 -5.10 -12.71 -38.21
C SER A 364 -5.46 -11.47 -39.03
N LEU A 365 -6.12 -10.48 -38.41
CA LEU A 365 -6.49 -9.21 -39.04
C LEU A 365 -7.33 -9.37 -40.33
N GLY A 366 -8.10 -10.46 -40.43
CA GLY A 366 -8.92 -10.77 -41.60
C GLY A 366 -8.16 -11.16 -42.87
N GLN A 367 -6.86 -11.48 -42.79
CA GLN A 367 -6.03 -11.78 -43.97
C GLN A 367 -6.54 -12.94 -44.85
N ASN A 368 -7.29 -13.87 -44.26
CA ASN A 368 -7.81 -15.05 -44.96
C ASN A 368 -9.28 -14.90 -45.42
N LEU A 369 -9.81 -13.68 -45.45
CA LEU A 369 -11.19 -13.42 -45.89
C LEU A 369 -11.24 -13.20 -47.41
N SER A 370 -11.80 -14.17 -48.13
CA SER A 370 -12.06 -14.05 -49.58
C SER A 370 -13.48 -13.55 -49.84
N THR A 371 -13.62 -12.24 -50.09
CA THR A 371 -14.94 -11.62 -50.27
C THR A 371 -15.46 -11.70 -51.70
N SER A 372 -16.76 -11.82 -51.88
CA SER A 372 -17.42 -11.57 -53.18
C SER A 372 -17.58 -10.07 -53.46
N THR A 373 -18.24 -9.72 -54.58
CA THR A 373 -18.58 -8.33 -54.93
C THR A 373 -19.77 -7.78 -54.13
N TYR A 374 -20.35 -8.55 -53.21
CA TYR A 374 -21.47 -8.12 -52.38
C TYR A 374 -21.03 -7.08 -51.35
N VAL A 375 -21.61 -5.87 -51.43
CA VAL A 375 -21.22 -4.71 -50.59
C VAL A 375 -21.35 -5.00 -49.09
N GLY A 376 -22.40 -5.71 -48.66
CA GLY A 376 -22.60 -6.02 -47.24
C GLY A 376 -21.52 -6.93 -46.65
N GLU A 377 -21.02 -7.86 -47.44
CA GLU A 377 -19.92 -8.75 -47.07
C GLU A 377 -18.60 -7.98 -46.98
N ILE A 378 -18.31 -7.13 -47.98
CA ILE A 378 -17.10 -6.29 -47.98
C ILE A 378 -17.08 -5.38 -46.75
N LEU A 379 -18.22 -4.75 -46.42
CA LEU A 379 -18.33 -3.91 -45.23
C LEU A 379 -18.11 -4.71 -43.94
N PHE A 380 -18.68 -5.91 -43.83
CA PHE A 380 -18.47 -6.78 -42.68
C PHE A 380 -16.99 -7.21 -42.55
N ALA A 381 -16.33 -7.56 -43.66
CA ALA A 381 -14.91 -7.91 -43.67
C ALA A 381 -14.01 -6.72 -43.26
N ILE A 382 -14.32 -5.50 -43.71
CA ILE A 382 -13.63 -4.27 -43.26
C ILE A 382 -13.79 -4.07 -41.75
N VAL A 383 -15.00 -4.27 -41.21
CA VAL A 383 -15.24 -4.18 -39.76
C VAL A 383 -14.44 -5.24 -39.00
N VAL A 384 -14.41 -6.48 -39.46
CA VAL A 384 -13.62 -7.56 -38.84
C VAL A 384 -12.12 -7.22 -38.84
N ALA A 385 -11.57 -6.76 -39.96
CA ALA A 385 -10.15 -6.42 -40.08
C ALA A 385 -9.76 -5.22 -39.19
N THR A 386 -10.56 -4.15 -39.21
CA THR A 386 -10.32 -2.95 -38.40
C THR A 386 -10.48 -3.21 -36.89
N LEU A 387 -11.51 -3.96 -36.49
CA LEU A 387 -11.73 -4.35 -35.11
C LEU A 387 -10.63 -5.30 -34.62
N GLY A 388 -10.20 -6.26 -35.46
CA GLY A 388 -9.10 -7.17 -35.20
C GLY A 388 -7.80 -6.43 -34.88
N LEU A 389 -7.43 -5.45 -35.72
CA LEU A 389 -6.23 -4.64 -35.52
C LEU A 389 -6.25 -3.91 -34.18
N VAL A 390 -7.35 -3.21 -33.87
CA VAL A 390 -7.46 -2.42 -32.64
C VAL A 390 -7.48 -3.32 -31.41
N LEU A 391 -8.31 -4.37 -31.40
CA LEU A 391 -8.44 -5.24 -30.23
C LEU A 391 -7.19 -6.08 -29.96
N PHE A 392 -6.51 -6.56 -31.00
CA PHE A 392 -5.28 -7.33 -30.85
C PHE A 392 -4.13 -6.45 -30.31
N ALA A 393 -3.99 -5.22 -30.81
CA ALA A 393 -3.03 -4.26 -30.29
C ALA A 393 -3.31 -3.90 -28.82
N LEU A 394 -4.58 -3.67 -28.45
CA LEU A 394 -4.99 -3.40 -27.07
C LEU A 394 -4.70 -4.59 -26.14
N LEU A 395 -4.94 -5.82 -26.60
CA LEU A 395 -4.65 -7.03 -25.83
C LEU A 395 -3.15 -7.12 -25.52
N ILE A 396 -2.30 -7.01 -26.55
CA ILE A 396 -0.84 -7.07 -26.37
C ILE A 396 -0.35 -5.94 -25.45
N GLY A 397 -0.77 -4.70 -25.70
CA GLY A 397 -0.33 -3.55 -24.90
C GLY A 397 -0.74 -3.64 -23.43
N ASN A 398 -1.99 -4.06 -23.16
CA ASN A 398 -2.47 -4.26 -21.79
C ASN A 398 -1.76 -5.44 -21.11
N MET A 399 -1.59 -6.58 -21.81
CA MET A 399 -0.85 -7.73 -21.26
C MET A 399 0.58 -7.35 -20.88
N GLN A 400 1.28 -6.63 -21.77
CA GLN A 400 2.64 -6.18 -21.52
C GLN A 400 2.71 -5.28 -20.27
N THR A 401 1.79 -4.33 -20.13
CA THR A 401 1.74 -3.43 -18.97
C THR A 401 1.53 -4.20 -17.66
N TYR A 402 0.64 -5.19 -17.64
CA TYR A 402 0.40 -6.00 -16.44
C TYR A 402 1.61 -6.87 -16.08
N LEU A 403 2.21 -7.56 -17.06
CA LEU A 403 3.40 -8.37 -16.82
C LEU A 403 4.55 -7.51 -16.29
N GLN A 404 4.81 -6.36 -16.92
CA GLN A 404 5.84 -5.42 -16.46
C GLN A 404 5.59 -4.94 -15.04
N SER A 405 4.35 -4.56 -14.69
CA SER A 405 4.03 -4.07 -13.33
C SER A 405 4.40 -5.05 -12.21
N THR A 406 4.31 -6.36 -12.48
CA THR A 406 4.69 -7.40 -11.51
C THR A 406 6.20 -7.62 -11.41
N THR A 407 6.94 -7.37 -12.49
CA THR A 407 8.37 -7.62 -12.56
C THR A 407 9.22 -6.38 -12.24
N VAL A 408 8.64 -5.18 -12.19
CA VAL A 408 9.38 -3.92 -11.90
C VAL A 408 10.32 -4.06 -10.71
N ARG A 409 9.84 -4.53 -9.55
CA ARG A 409 10.68 -4.65 -8.34
C ARG A 409 11.78 -5.71 -8.46
N LEU A 410 11.49 -6.80 -9.16
CA LEU A 410 12.49 -7.84 -9.41
C LEU A 410 13.56 -7.35 -10.38
N GLU A 411 13.17 -6.58 -11.38
CA GLU A 411 14.07 -6.04 -12.39
C GLU A 411 14.91 -4.90 -11.83
N GLU A 412 14.34 -4.02 -10.99
CA GLU A 412 15.10 -3.02 -10.22
C GLU A 412 16.21 -3.68 -9.37
N TRP A 413 15.88 -4.76 -8.65
CA TRP A 413 16.87 -5.54 -7.92
C TRP A 413 17.93 -6.15 -8.83
N ARG A 414 17.52 -6.74 -9.96
CA ARG A 414 18.41 -7.40 -10.90
C ARG A 414 19.40 -6.43 -11.55
N ILE A 415 18.92 -5.27 -11.98
CA ILE A 415 19.74 -4.19 -12.56
C ILE A 415 20.73 -3.72 -11.52
N ARG A 416 20.25 -3.34 -10.32
CA ARG A 416 21.12 -2.87 -9.22
C ARG A 416 22.21 -3.87 -8.87
N ARG A 417 21.87 -5.15 -8.76
CA ARG A 417 22.84 -6.21 -8.45
C ARG A 417 23.88 -6.35 -9.57
N THR A 418 23.46 -6.32 -10.82
CA THR A 418 24.37 -6.40 -11.97
C THR A 418 25.34 -5.21 -12.00
N ASP A 419 24.83 -4.01 -11.79
CA ASP A 419 25.61 -2.77 -11.76
C ASP A 419 26.64 -2.79 -10.61
N THR A 420 26.24 -3.20 -9.40
CA THR A 420 27.17 -3.36 -8.28
C THR A 420 28.26 -4.39 -8.62
N GLU A 421 27.93 -5.55 -9.17
CA GLU A 421 28.92 -6.58 -9.53
C GLU A 421 29.90 -6.10 -10.60
N GLN A 422 29.40 -5.43 -11.65
CA GLN A 422 30.23 -4.86 -12.69
C GLN A 422 31.18 -3.78 -12.13
N TRP A 423 30.67 -2.91 -11.27
CA TRP A 423 31.47 -1.90 -10.58
C TRP A 423 32.56 -2.54 -9.70
N MET A 424 32.23 -3.56 -8.90
CA MET A 424 33.19 -4.28 -8.05
C MET A 424 34.27 -4.99 -8.87
N HIS A 425 33.89 -5.56 -10.02
CA HIS A 425 34.82 -6.22 -10.93
C HIS A 425 35.77 -5.21 -11.58
N HIS A 426 35.24 -4.09 -12.09
CA HIS A 426 36.03 -3.03 -12.71
C HIS A 426 37.04 -2.42 -11.72
N ARG A 427 36.67 -2.30 -10.44
CA ARG A 427 37.55 -1.82 -9.37
C ARG A 427 38.48 -2.89 -8.77
N GLN A 428 38.42 -4.12 -9.27
CA GLN A 428 39.27 -5.24 -8.84
C GLN A 428 39.21 -5.50 -7.31
N LEU A 429 38.03 -5.35 -6.70
CA LEU A 429 37.91 -5.51 -5.25
C LEU A 429 38.30 -6.94 -4.79
N PRO A 430 38.97 -7.11 -3.63
CA PRO A 430 39.20 -8.40 -2.99
C PRO A 430 37.90 -9.19 -2.75
N GLN A 431 37.99 -10.52 -2.77
CA GLN A 431 36.83 -11.41 -2.63
C GLN A 431 36.08 -11.21 -1.30
N GLU A 432 36.79 -10.96 -0.21
CA GLU A 432 36.18 -10.69 1.11
C GLU A 432 35.34 -9.41 1.12
N LEU A 433 35.83 -8.34 0.48
CA LEU A 433 35.07 -7.09 0.33
C LEU A 433 33.86 -7.27 -0.58
N ARG A 434 34.00 -8.03 -1.68
CA ARG A 434 32.85 -8.35 -2.55
C ARG A 434 31.77 -9.12 -1.80
N GLN A 435 32.14 -10.10 -0.98
CA GLN A 435 31.19 -10.84 -0.14
C GLN A 435 30.51 -9.93 0.89
N SER A 436 31.26 -9.01 1.49
CA SER A 436 30.73 -8.02 2.45
C SER A 436 29.71 -7.08 1.79
N VAL A 437 30.01 -6.57 0.61
CA VAL A 437 29.09 -5.72 -0.18
C VAL A 437 27.82 -6.49 -0.56
N ARG A 438 27.95 -7.74 -1.06
CA ARG A 438 26.79 -8.58 -1.39
C ARG A 438 25.87 -8.80 -0.20
N LYS A 439 26.45 -9.09 0.97
CA LYS A 439 25.68 -9.29 2.22
C LYS A 439 24.95 -8.01 2.61
N TYR A 440 25.63 -6.86 2.53
CA TYR A 440 25.03 -5.55 2.80
C TYR A 440 23.89 -5.22 1.84
N ASP A 441 24.10 -5.34 0.52
CA ASP A 441 23.06 -5.04 -0.47
C ASP A 441 21.85 -5.96 -0.34
N GLN A 442 22.07 -7.25 -0.06
CA GLN A 442 21.00 -8.21 0.18
C GLN A 442 20.20 -7.84 1.44
N TYR A 443 20.87 -7.53 2.55
CA TYR A 443 20.20 -7.15 3.78
C TYR A 443 19.43 -5.83 3.62
N LYS A 444 20.07 -4.80 3.03
CA LYS A 444 19.43 -3.52 2.74
C LYS A 444 18.18 -3.69 1.89
N TRP A 445 18.22 -4.55 0.87
CA TRP A 445 17.05 -4.85 0.03
C TRP A 445 15.93 -5.54 0.81
N VAL A 446 16.25 -6.52 1.67
CA VAL A 446 15.23 -7.21 2.47
C VAL A 446 14.58 -6.26 3.49
N ALA A 447 15.37 -5.38 4.11
CA ALA A 447 14.90 -4.42 5.10
C ALA A 447 14.03 -3.30 4.48
N THR A 448 14.51 -2.68 3.39
CA THR A 448 13.89 -1.47 2.81
C THR A 448 13.04 -1.75 1.56
N ARG A 449 13.11 -2.95 0.98
CA ARG A 449 12.55 -3.29 -0.34
C ARG A 449 12.95 -2.34 -1.45
N GLY A 450 14.14 -1.74 -1.34
CA GLY A 450 14.67 -0.79 -2.31
C GLY A 450 14.09 0.61 -2.20
N VAL A 451 13.31 0.90 -1.15
CA VAL A 451 12.83 2.26 -0.86
C VAL A 451 13.96 3.07 -0.24
N ASP A 452 14.19 4.25 -0.78
CA ASP A 452 15.06 5.25 -0.17
C ASP A 452 14.25 6.05 0.86
N GLU A 453 14.49 5.78 2.14
CA GLU A 453 13.76 6.40 3.25
C GLU A 453 13.98 7.92 3.32
N GLU A 454 15.17 8.40 2.97
CA GLU A 454 15.49 9.84 3.02
C GLU A 454 14.74 10.58 1.91
N ALA A 455 14.82 10.07 0.67
CA ALA A 455 14.10 10.65 -0.47
C ALA A 455 12.57 10.60 -0.28
N LEU A 456 12.04 9.53 0.35
CA LEU A 456 10.62 9.43 0.69
C LEU A 456 10.20 10.55 1.65
N LEU A 457 10.99 10.79 2.70
CA LEU A 457 10.72 11.83 3.69
C LEU A 457 10.89 13.24 3.12
N GLU A 458 11.83 13.46 2.20
CA GLU A 458 12.02 14.74 1.51
C GLU A 458 10.84 15.12 0.61
N GLY A 459 10.10 14.15 0.07
CA GLY A 459 8.89 14.40 -0.71
C GLY A 459 7.68 14.88 0.12
N LEU A 460 7.76 14.85 1.45
CA LEU A 460 6.68 15.26 2.35
C LEU A 460 6.82 16.73 2.78
N PRO A 461 5.69 17.43 3.06
CA PRO A 461 5.72 18.71 3.76
C PRO A 461 6.51 18.64 5.06
N LEU A 462 7.19 19.75 5.41
CA LEU A 462 8.09 19.84 6.56
C LEU A 462 7.44 19.36 7.86
N ASP A 463 6.19 19.74 8.12
CA ASP A 463 5.49 19.40 9.36
C ASP A 463 5.24 17.88 9.49
N LEU A 464 4.81 17.22 8.40
CA LEU A 464 4.61 15.76 8.41
C LEU A 464 5.93 15.01 8.58
N ARG A 465 6.99 15.48 7.91
CA ARG A 465 8.33 14.90 8.05
C ARG A 465 8.81 14.97 9.51
N ARG A 466 8.57 16.10 10.18
CA ARG A 466 8.89 16.31 11.59
C ARG A 466 8.13 15.35 12.50
N ASP A 467 6.82 15.27 12.32
CA ASP A 467 5.96 14.40 13.14
C ASP A 467 6.36 12.92 13.01
N ILE A 468 6.68 12.46 11.79
CA ILE A 468 7.15 11.10 11.55
C ILE A 468 8.51 10.87 12.22
N LYS A 469 9.49 11.75 12.00
CA LYS A 469 10.83 11.61 12.60
C LYS A 469 10.75 11.63 14.14
N ARG A 470 9.93 12.50 14.71
CA ARG A 470 9.65 12.54 16.16
C ARG A 470 9.07 11.21 16.62
N HIS A 471 8.04 10.69 15.95
CA HIS A 471 7.43 9.42 16.32
C HIS A 471 8.42 8.25 16.33
N LEU A 472 9.36 8.23 15.38
CA LEU A 472 10.34 7.15 15.25
C LEU A 472 11.49 7.26 16.26
N CYS A 473 11.96 8.47 16.56
CA CYS A 473 13.25 8.68 17.23
C CYS A 473 13.13 9.16 18.68
N TYR A 474 12.02 9.80 19.05
CA TYR A 474 11.93 10.59 20.28
C TYR A 474 12.23 9.78 21.55
N ASP A 475 11.67 8.57 21.67
CA ASP A 475 11.91 7.69 22.81
C ASP A 475 13.36 7.19 22.87
N LEU A 476 14.03 7.02 21.73
CA LEU A 476 15.44 6.62 21.66
C LEU A 476 16.35 7.76 22.12
N VAL A 477 16.06 8.99 21.69
CA VAL A 477 16.83 10.18 22.07
C VAL A 477 16.71 10.45 23.58
N ARG A 478 15.50 10.34 24.16
CA ARG A 478 15.30 10.56 25.60
C ARG A 478 15.99 9.53 26.50
N ARG A 479 16.37 8.37 25.99
CA ARG A 479 17.16 7.41 26.79
C ARG A 479 18.57 7.90 27.08
N VAL A 480 19.09 8.85 26.29
CA VAL A 480 20.36 9.50 26.59
C VAL A 480 20.12 10.46 27.76
N PRO A 481 20.73 10.23 28.94
CA PRO A 481 20.41 11.00 30.13
C PRO A 481 20.69 12.50 30.01
N LEU A 482 21.61 12.89 29.11
CA LEU A 482 21.87 14.29 28.80
C LEU A 482 20.72 14.93 28.00
N PHE A 483 20.13 14.19 27.05
CA PHE A 483 19.08 14.71 26.17
C PHE A 483 17.72 14.77 26.86
N ASP A 484 17.40 13.85 27.77
CA ASP A 484 16.15 13.88 28.55
C ASP A 484 15.94 15.18 29.35
N GLN A 485 17.03 15.91 29.60
CA GLN A 485 17.03 17.15 30.36
C GLN A 485 17.00 18.41 29.46
N MET A 486 17.02 18.22 28.14
CA MET A 486 16.85 19.30 27.17
C MET A 486 15.36 19.64 27.04
N ASP A 487 15.07 20.82 26.52
CA ASP A 487 13.68 21.18 26.21
C ASP A 487 13.18 20.38 24.99
N GLU A 488 11.86 20.29 24.87
CA GLU A 488 11.21 19.56 23.76
C GLU A 488 11.66 20.06 22.38
N ARG A 489 11.96 21.37 22.26
CA ARG A 489 12.41 21.98 21.00
C ARG A 489 13.79 21.48 20.59
N MET A 490 14.72 21.33 21.53
CA MET A 490 16.04 20.75 21.24
C MET A 490 15.94 19.25 20.95
N LEU A 491 15.07 18.52 21.63
CA LEU A 491 14.80 17.11 21.31
C LEU A 491 14.25 16.93 19.89
N ASP A 492 13.29 17.77 19.49
CA ASP A 492 12.75 17.79 18.13
C ASP A 492 13.85 18.12 17.10
N ALA A 493 14.73 19.08 17.42
CA ALA A 493 15.85 19.45 16.56
C ALA A 493 16.90 18.32 16.40
N ILE A 494 17.08 17.46 17.40
CA ILE A 494 17.90 16.24 17.31
C ILE A 494 17.18 15.20 16.43
N CYS A 495 15.89 14.96 16.67
CA CYS A 495 15.10 14.01 15.91
C CYS A 495 15.09 14.34 14.40
N GLU A 496 15.04 15.62 14.04
CA GLU A 496 15.12 16.06 12.64
C GLU A 496 16.45 15.71 11.94
N ARG A 497 17.56 15.66 12.69
CA ARG A 497 18.92 15.42 12.17
C ARG A 497 19.33 13.96 12.13
N LEU A 498 18.60 13.08 12.81
CA LEU A 498 18.85 11.65 12.75
C LEU A 498 18.65 11.10 11.34
N LYS A 499 19.60 10.25 10.92
CA LYS A 499 19.60 9.52 9.65
C LYS A 499 19.57 8.02 9.88
N PRO A 500 18.87 7.23 9.06
CA PRO A 500 18.86 5.78 9.19
C PRO A 500 20.25 5.19 8.89
N ALA A 501 20.66 4.20 9.68
CA ALA A 501 21.92 3.48 9.55
C ALA A 501 21.69 1.96 9.63
N LEU A 502 22.41 1.21 8.78
CA LEU A 502 22.30 -0.25 8.68
C LEU A 502 23.69 -0.88 8.80
N CYS A 503 23.81 -1.86 9.69
CA CYS A 503 25.07 -2.58 9.91
C CYS A 503 24.85 -4.08 9.71
N THR A 504 25.72 -4.73 8.94
CA THR A 504 25.63 -6.19 8.77
C THR A 504 26.39 -6.95 9.85
N GLN A 505 25.96 -8.19 10.14
CA GLN A 505 26.64 -9.02 11.12
C GLN A 505 28.12 -9.21 10.75
N GLY A 506 28.99 -9.02 11.74
CA GLY A 506 30.44 -9.15 11.63
C GLY A 506 31.16 -7.83 11.31
N THR A 507 30.43 -6.78 10.94
CA THR A 507 31.02 -5.46 10.66
C THR A 507 31.50 -4.80 11.94
N CYS A 508 32.71 -4.26 11.90
CA CYS A 508 33.24 -3.42 12.96
C CYS A 508 32.82 -1.97 12.66
N GLN A 509 32.01 -1.37 13.54
CA GLN A 509 31.54 0.00 13.37
C GLN A 509 32.64 1.01 13.71
N VAL A 510 33.31 0.81 14.84
CA VAL A 510 34.43 1.64 15.29
C VAL A 510 35.42 0.77 16.05
N ARG A 511 36.73 1.02 15.91
CA ARG A 511 37.77 0.36 16.73
C ARG A 511 38.23 1.29 17.85
N GLU A 512 38.74 0.70 18.92
CA GLU A 512 39.38 1.44 20.01
C GLU A 512 40.52 2.31 19.42
N GLY A 513 40.46 3.61 19.66
CA GLY A 513 41.40 4.61 19.12
C GLY A 513 40.93 5.36 17.86
N ASP A 514 39.98 4.81 17.10
CA ASP A 514 39.45 5.45 15.89
C ASP A 514 38.65 6.74 16.24
N PRO A 515 38.64 7.77 15.37
CA PRO A 515 37.80 8.94 15.58
C PRO A 515 36.31 8.57 15.54
N VAL A 516 35.54 9.05 16.52
CA VAL A 516 34.09 8.87 16.58
C VAL A 516 33.43 9.97 15.77
N ASN A 517 32.78 9.61 14.66
CA ASN A 517 32.14 10.57 13.74
C ASN A 517 30.63 10.71 13.96
N GLU A 518 30.01 9.69 14.56
CA GLU A 518 28.57 9.63 14.75
C GLU A 518 28.20 8.87 16.01
N MET A 519 27.03 9.19 16.55
CA MET A 519 26.40 8.51 17.67
C MET A 519 25.26 7.64 17.13
N LEU A 520 25.25 6.35 17.45
CA LEU A 520 24.25 5.39 16.96
C LEU A 520 23.22 5.09 18.04
N PHE A 521 21.93 5.13 17.68
CA PHE A 521 20.79 4.76 18.49
C PHE A 521 20.19 3.46 17.96
N ILE A 522 20.28 2.39 18.74
CA ILE A 522 19.95 1.05 18.24
C ILE A 522 18.45 0.82 18.30
N ILE A 523 17.84 0.51 17.15
CA ILE A 523 16.41 0.18 17.04
C ILE A 523 16.25 -1.33 17.13
N ARG A 524 17.08 -2.07 16.40
CA ARG A 524 17.06 -3.54 16.34
C ARG A 524 18.46 -4.11 16.22
N GLY A 525 18.61 -5.34 16.71
CA GLY A 525 19.87 -6.08 16.66
C GLY A 525 20.79 -5.78 17.86
N ASN A 526 21.97 -6.39 17.81
CA ASN A 526 22.93 -6.37 18.91
C ASN A 526 24.34 -6.08 18.41
N LEU A 527 25.02 -5.19 19.12
CA LEU A 527 26.44 -4.91 18.98
C LEU A 527 27.18 -5.41 20.23
N ASP A 528 28.39 -5.93 20.05
CA ASP A 528 29.33 -6.18 21.15
C ASP A 528 30.33 -5.01 21.18
N SER A 529 30.53 -4.45 22.38
CA SER A 529 31.49 -3.40 22.66
C SER A 529 32.55 -3.93 23.62
N TYR A 530 33.81 -3.90 23.24
CA TYR A 530 34.91 -4.38 24.09
C TYR A 530 36.14 -3.46 24.04
N THR A 531 36.92 -3.44 25.12
CA THR A 531 38.16 -2.66 25.22
C THR A 531 39.27 -3.48 25.85
N THR A 532 40.49 -3.25 25.34
CA THR A 532 41.74 -3.80 25.89
C THR A 532 42.54 -2.76 26.68
N ASN A 533 41.99 -1.55 26.85
CA ASN A 533 42.62 -0.41 27.49
C ASN A 533 44.03 -0.16 26.95
N GLY A 534 44.12 0.00 25.63
CA GLY A 534 45.39 0.19 24.92
C GLY A 534 46.32 -1.04 24.94
N GLY A 535 45.76 -2.26 24.95
CA GLY A 535 46.54 -3.50 24.86
C GLY A 535 47.16 -3.98 26.18
N ARG A 536 46.63 -3.55 27.33
CA ARG A 536 47.15 -3.98 28.64
C ARG A 536 46.89 -5.47 28.86
N THR A 537 47.95 -6.26 29.04
CA THR A 537 47.85 -7.71 29.27
C THR A 537 46.99 -8.03 30.49
N GLY A 538 45.97 -8.87 30.32
CA GLY A 538 45.04 -9.28 31.38
C GLY A 538 43.84 -8.35 31.60
N PHE A 539 43.66 -7.31 30.78
CA PHE A 539 42.50 -6.43 30.83
C PHE A 539 41.62 -6.64 29.59
N PHE A 540 40.42 -7.20 29.78
CA PHE A 540 39.39 -7.31 28.75
C PHE A 540 38.04 -6.99 29.38
N ASN A 541 37.41 -5.91 28.94
CA ASN A 541 36.06 -5.55 29.34
C ASN A 541 35.16 -5.58 28.12
N SER A 542 34.02 -6.25 28.22
CA SER A 542 33.05 -6.39 27.13
C SER A 542 31.63 -6.17 27.65
N CYS A 543 30.82 -5.47 26.87
CA CYS A 543 29.41 -5.26 27.11
C CYS A 543 28.63 -5.41 25.79
N ARG A 544 27.38 -5.86 25.90
CA ARG A 544 26.48 -5.96 24.75
C ARG A 544 25.55 -4.75 24.73
N ILE A 545 25.39 -4.16 23.54
CA ILE A 545 24.53 -3.02 23.26
C ILE A 545 23.35 -3.56 22.44
N GLY A 546 22.13 -3.33 22.92
CA GLY A 546 20.91 -3.87 22.34
C GLY A 546 19.90 -2.78 21.95
N PRO A 547 18.66 -3.20 21.62
CA PRO A 547 17.58 -2.28 21.27
C PRO A 547 17.30 -1.23 22.35
N GLY A 548 17.35 0.03 21.96
CA GLY A 548 17.17 1.20 22.81
C GLY A 548 18.42 1.62 23.58
N ASP A 549 19.55 0.95 23.40
CA ASP A 549 20.84 1.46 23.83
C ASP A 549 21.46 2.34 22.72
N PHE A 550 22.57 3.01 23.04
CA PHE A 550 23.32 3.85 22.11
C PHE A 550 24.83 3.66 22.25
N CYS A 551 25.59 4.08 21.24
CA CYS A 551 27.06 4.15 21.30
C CYS A 551 27.59 5.44 20.65
N GLY A 552 28.86 5.78 20.89
CA GLY A 552 29.45 7.07 20.48
C GLY A 552 29.24 8.18 21.52
N GLU A 553 29.08 7.81 22.79
CA GLU A 553 28.84 8.73 23.91
C GLU A 553 30.00 9.71 24.15
N GLU A 554 31.19 9.41 23.64
CA GLU A 554 32.36 10.29 23.63
C GLU A 554 32.05 11.65 22.98
N LEU A 555 31.17 11.67 21.98
CA LEU A 555 30.74 12.88 21.29
C LEU A 555 29.92 13.82 22.18
N LEU A 556 29.22 13.32 23.19
CA LEU A 556 28.37 14.15 24.06
C LEU A 556 29.19 15.19 24.81
N THR A 557 30.34 14.80 25.36
CA THR A 557 31.20 15.75 26.08
C THR A 557 32.01 16.63 25.15
N TRP A 558 32.42 16.12 23.99
CA TRP A 558 33.10 16.92 22.98
C TRP A 558 32.18 18.04 22.42
N ALA A 559 30.91 17.72 22.15
CA ALA A 559 29.95 18.68 21.61
C ALA A 559 29.57 19.78 22.62
N LEU A 560 29.64 19.49 23.92
CA LEU A 560 29.39 20.47 24.98
C LEU A 560 30.60 21.39 25.24
N ASP A 561 31.81 21.00 24.86
CA ASP A 561 33.02 21.80 25.08
C ASP A 561 33.00 23.03 24.16
N PRO A 562 33.03 24.27 24.69
CA PRO A 562 33.10 25.48 23.88
C PRO A 562 34.40 25.57 23.05
N ARG A 563 35.50 24.96 23.51
CA ARG A 563 36.80 25.01 22.81
C ARG A 563 37.44 23.62 22.83
N PRO A 564 36.91 22.67 22.03
CA PRO A 564 37.44 21.32 22.02
C PRO A 564 38.89 21.35 21.53
N SER A 565 39.79 20.71 22.27
CA SER A 565 41.22 20.62 21.93
C SER A 565 41.50 19.68 20.76
N VAL A 566 40.52 18.89 20.34
CA VAL A 566 40.62 17.87 19.29
C VAL A 566 39.43 17.98 18.33
N ILE A 567 39.67 17.74 17.04
CA ILE A 567 38.64 17.80 15.99
C ILE A 567 37.52 16.80 16.28
N LEU A 568 37.84 15.54 16.60
CA LEU A 568 36.90 14.50 17.02
C LEU A 568 37.51 13.64 18.14
N PRO A 569 36.71 13.15 19.09
CA PRO A 569 37.20 12.29 20.15
C PRO A 569 37.54 10.88 19.62
N SER A 570 38.58 10.27 20.17
CA SER A 570 38.90 8.85 19.90
C SER A 570 37.96 7.91 20.66
N SER A 571 37.55 6.83 20.02
CA SER A 571 36.71 5.81 20.61
C SER A 571 37.43 5.08 21.75
N THR A 572 36.75 4.91 22.88
CA THR A 572 37.31 4.18 24.03
C THR A 572 37.19 2.66 23.89
N ARG A 573 36.39 2.18 22.93
CA ARG A 573 36.07 0.76 22.75
C ARG A 573 35.96 0.38 21.28
N THR A 574 36.14 -0.91 21.00
CA THR A 574 35.81 -1.49 19.71
C THR A 574 34.37 -1.97 19.73
N VAL A 575 33.55 -1.53 18.76
CA VAL A 575 32.14 -1.90 18.62
C VAL A 575 31.95 -2.71 17.35
N LYS A 576 31.43 -3.94 17.49
CA LYS A 576 31.23 -4.89 16.39
C LYS A 576 29.80 -5.42 16.38
N ALA A 577 29.20 -5.49 15.19
CA ALA A 577 27.87 -6.06 15.01
C ALA A 577 27.87 -7.59 15.11
N ILE A 578 26.99 -8.11 15.97
CA ILE A 578 26.81 -9.55 16.21
C ILE A 578 25.66 -10.08 15.36
N SER A 579 24.63 -9.27 15.20
CA SER A 579 23.50 -9.49 14.31
C SER A 579 23.48 -8.42 13.23
N GLU A 580 22.54 -8.53 12.31
CA GLU A 580 22.12 -7.39 11.51
C GLU A 580 21.52 -6.33 12.45
N VAL A 581 21.87 -5.05 12.27
CA VAL A 581 21.49 -3.94 13.15
C VAL A 581 20.86 -2.82 12.34
N GLU A 582 19.73 -2.33 12.83
CA GLU A 582 19.03 -1.14 12.35
C GLU A 582 19.17 -0.06 13.43
N ALA A 583 19.69 1.10 13.06
CA ALA A 583 19.97 2.19 13.98
C ALA A 583 19.64 3.54 13.35
N PHE A 584 19.55 4.58 14.18
CA PHE A 584 19.66 5.96 13.73
C PHE A 584 21.05 6.50 14.07
N ALA A 585 21.65 7.26 13.16
CA ALA A 585 22.92 7.94 13.34
C ALA A 585 22.71 9.45 13.53
N LEU A 586 23.35 10.02 14.55
CA LEU A 586 23.51 11.46 14.73
C LEU A 586 24.96 11.83 14.48
N ILE A 587 25.21 12.60 13.42
CA ILE A 587 26.56 13.00 13.02
C ILE A 587 27.12 14.00 14.03
N ALA A 588 28.43 13.97 14.25
CA ALA A 588 29.13 14.84 15.20
C ALA A 588 28.86 16.34 14.95
N GLU A 589 28.86 16.79 13.69
CA GLU A 589 28.59 18.19 13.33
C GLU A 589 27.18 18.64 13.74
N ASP A 590 26.20 17.78 13.49
CA ASP A 590 24.79 17.98 13.86
C ASP A 590 24.60 18.03 15.38
N LEU A 591 25.28 17.14 16.11
CA LEU A 591 25.28 17.18 17.56
C LEU A 591 25.94 18.45 18.10
N LYS A 592 27.07 18.89 17.54
CA LYS A 592 27.76 20.11 17.93
C LYS A 592 26.88 21.34 17.72
N PHE A 593 26.15 21.39 16.61
CA PHE A 593 25.18 22.46 16.34
C PHE A 593 24.11 22.56 17.44
N VAL A 594 23.49 21.43 17.81
CA VAL A 594 22.44 21.43 18.86
C VAL A 594 23.05 21.72 20.24
N ALA A 595 24.20 21.13 20.55
CA ALA A 595 24.89 21.36 21.82
C ALA A 595 25.31 22.83 22.01
N GLY A 596 25.67 23.52 20.93
CA GLY A 596 25.93 24.96 20.94
C GLY A 596 24.73 25.79 21.41
N GLN A 597 23.52 25.43 20.98
CA GLN A 597 22.27 26.09 21.43
C GLN A 597 21.96 25.76 22.90
N PHE A 598 22.13 24.51 23.31
CA PHE A 598 21.90 24.09 24.69
C PHE A 598 22.84 24.78 25.69
N ARG A 599 24.11 24.96 25.29
CA ARG A 599 25.13 25.67 26.07
C ARG A 599 24.70 27.08 26.45
N ARG A 600 24.12 27.82 25.50
CA ARG A 600 23.63 29.19 25.70
C ARG A 600 22.53 29.27 26.76
N LEU A 601 21.73 28.22 26.91
CA LEU A 601 20.54 28.22 27.77
C LEU A 601 20.80 27.73 29.21
N HIS A 602 21.84 26.93 29.48
CA HIS A 602 21.99 26.20 30.76
C HIS A 602 23.39 26.23 31.43
N SER A 603 24.17 27.30 31.23
CA SER A 603 25.61 27.40 31.58
C SER A 603 26.03 26.91 32.98
N LYS A 604 25.23 27.14 34.04
CA LYS A 604 25.57 26.71 35.42
C LYS A 604 25.24 25.24 35.71
N GLN A 605 24.09 24.73 35.24
CA GLN A 605 23.71 23.33 35.42
C GLN A 605 24.57 22.37 34.58
N LEU A 606 25.10 22.88 33.46
CA LEU A 606 25.95 22.14 32.54
C LEU A 606 27.30 21.72 33.14
N ARG A 607 27.91 22.53 34.02
CA ARG A 607 29.22 22.21 34.62
C ARG A 607 29.20 20.91 35.43
N HIS A 608 28.18 20.72 36.28
CA HIS A 608 28.05 19.50 37.07
C HIS A 608 27.77 18.29 36.18
N LYS A 609 26.90 18.45 35.17
CA LYS A 609 26.53 17.38 34.24
C LYS A 609 27.70 16.97 33.36
N PHE A 610 28.47 17.93 32.84
CA PHE A 610 29.70 17.67 32.09
C PHE A 610 30.68 16.81 32.89
N ARG A 611 30.91 17.15 34.17
CA ARG A 611 31.76 16.32 35.06
C ARG A 611 31.19 14.93 35.28
N PHE A 612 29.87 14.80 35.43
CA PHE A 612 29.22 13.51 35.65
C PHE A 612 29.30 12.59 34.42
N TYR A 613 29.05 13.12 33.22
CA TYR A 613 29.02 12.32 31.99
C TYR A 613 30.39 12.17 31.33
N SER A 614 31.35 13.08 31.56
CA SER A 614 32.69 12.98 31.01
C SER A 614 33.42 11.74 31.53
N HIS A 615 33.87 10.91 30.59
CA HIS A 615 34.69 9.75 30.91
C HIS A 615 35.98 10.14 31.64
N GLN A 616 36.63 11.23 31.22
CA GLN A 616 37.85 11.72 31.84
C GLN A 616 37.63 12.12 33.31
N TRP A 617 36.54 12.82 33.62
CA TRP A 617 36.19 13.20 34.98
C TRP A 617 35.79 12.01 35.85
N ARG A 618 35.00 11.07 35.31
CA ARG A 618 34.63 9.83 36.00
C ARG A 618 35.85 8.97 36.32
N ALA A 619 36.75 8.79 35.34
CA ALA A 619 37.99 8.04 35.52
C ALA A 619 38.91 8.71 36.54
N TRP A 620 39.10 10.03 36.44
CA TRP A 620 39.87 10.80 37.42
C TRP A 620 39.28 10.67 38.83
N ALA A 621 37.97 10.83 38.99
CA ALA A 621 37.30 10.69 40.28
C ALA A 621 37.44 9.28 40.87
N ALA A 622 37.27 8.24 40.04
CA ALA A 622 37.46 6.85 40.45
C ALA A 622 38.90 6.61 40.91
N CYS A 623 39.90 7.04 40.13
CA CYS A 623 41.30 6.90 40.50
C CYS A 623 41.65 7.70 41.76
N PHE A 624 41.08 8.91 41.92
CA PHE A 624 41.27 9.73 43.10
C PHE A 624 40.69 9.07 44.36
N ILE A 625 39.46 8.56 44.29
CA ILE A 625 38.81 7.82 45.39
C ILE A 625 39.61 6.56 45.72
N GLN A 626 40.04 5.80 44.70
CA GLN A 626 40.88 4.61 44.89
C GLN A 626 42.21 4.95 45.58
N ALA A 627 42.87 6.04 45.16
CA ALA A 627 44.10 6.50 45.78
C ALA A 627 43.87 6.96 47.23
N ALA A 628 42.80 7.71 47.50
CA ALA A 628 42.42 8.16 48.84
C ALA A 628 42.12 6.97 49.77
N TRP A 629 41.36 5.99 49.28
CA TRP A 629 41.04 4.76 49.98
C TRP A 629 42.30 3.93 50.29
N ARG A 630 43.22 3.78 49.31
CA ARG A 630 44.51 3.10 49.53
C ARG A 630 45.35 3.81 50.60
N ARG A 631 45.38 5.16 50.60
CA ARG A 631 46.06 5.95 51.64
C ARG A 631 45.40 5.79 53.01
N TYR A 632 44.06 5.77 53.07
CA TYR A 632 43.32 5.51 54.31
C TYR A 632 43.61 4.11 54.85
N LYS A 633 43.52 3.08 54.01
CA LYS A 633 43.80 1.69 54.38
C LYS A 633 45.23 1.52 54.90
N LYS A 634 46.21 2.16 54.25
CA LYS A 634 47.61 2.18 54.69
C LYS A 634 47.78 2.87 56.06
N ARG A 635 47.09 3.99 56.29
CA ARG A 635 47.10 4.69 57.58
C ARG A 635 46.43 3.87 58.68
N LYS A 636 45.29 3.23 58.39
CA LYS A 636 44.58 2.35 59.33
C LYS A 636 45.44 1.14 59.71
N SER A 637 46.05 0.46 58.74
CA SER A 637 46.94 -0.67 59.03
C SER A 637 48.19 -0.26 59.83
N LEU A 638 48.74 0.93 59.58
CA LEU A 638 49.85 1.47 60.38
C LEU A 638 49.43 1.84 61.80
N SER A 639 48.21 2.38 61.98
CA SER A 639 47.65 2.67 63.29
C SER A 639 47.38 1.38 64.08
N GLU A 640 46.81 0.36 63.44
CA GLU A 640 46.57 -0.96 64.04
C GLU A 640 47.89 -1.63 64.46
N LEU A 641 48.95 -1.51 63.64
CA LEU A 641 50.30 -1.96 64.02
C LEU A 641 50.85 -1.20 65.23
N ARG A 642 50.71 0.13 65.27
CA ARG A 642 51.16 0.95 66.42
C ARG A 642 50.40 0.65 67.71
N THR A 643 49.10 0.38 67.63
CA THR A 643 48.31 -0.03 68.81
C THR A 643 48.69 -1.42 69.30
N LEU A 644 49.08 -2.32 68.39
CA LEU A 644 49.59 -3.64 68.76
C LEU A 644 50.96 -3.54 69.43
N GLU A 645 51.83 -2.65 68.92
CA GLU A 645 53.14 -2.34 69.53
C GLU A 645 53.00 -1.68 70.91
N SER A 646 52.03 -0.77 71.10
CA SER A 646 51.81 -0.12 72.40
C SER A 646 51.24 -1.07 73.47
N LEU A 647 50.36 -2.00 73.07
CA LEU A 647 49.83 -3.04 73.96
C LEU A 647 50.93 -4.04 74.39
N SER A 648 51.93 -4.30 73.53
CA SER A 648 53.08 -5.12 73.91
C SER A 648 54.06 -4.41 74.83
N SER A 649 54.14 -3.08 74.81
CA SER A 649 55.02 -2.31 75.71
C SER A 649 54.43 -2.04 77.10
N GLU A 650 53.11 -2.11 77.28
CA GLU A 650 52.47 -1.98 78.60
C GLU A 650 52.52 -3.27 79.44
N THR A 651 52.87 -4.42 78.84
CA THR A 651 52.99 -5.70 79.58
C THR A 651 54.38 -5.94 80.19
N GLU A 652 55.36 -5.05 79.98
CA GLU A 652 56.74 -5.21 80.47
C GLU A 652 57.14 -4.25 81.62
N SER A 653 56.22 -3.45 82.17
CA SER A 653 56.53 -2.49 83.24
C SER A 653 55.89 -2.82 84.61
N SER A 654 56.01 -4.06 85.08
CA SER A 654 55.96 -4.39 86.51
C SER A 654 56.62 -5.75 86.80
N ASP A 655 57.93 -5.78 87.07
CA ASP A 655 58.44 -6.35 88.33
C ASP A 655 59.94 -6.04 88.51
N GLY A 656 60.33 -5.84 89.76
CA GLY A 656 61.68 -5.42 90.16
C GLY A 656 62.63 -6.56 90.52
N GLN A 657 63.92 -6.32 90.25
CA GLN A 657 65.16 -6.82 90.87
C GLN A 657 65.44 -8.34 91.03
N PRO A 658 66.61 -8.85 90.56
CA PRO A 658 67.06 -10.21 90.82
C PRO A 658 68.13 -10.29 91.92
N ASP A 659 68.12 -11.41 92.67
CA ASP A 659 69.32 -12.10 93.16
C ASP A 659 68.94 -13.55 93.55
N GLY A 660 69.75 -14.53 93.11
CA GLY A 660 69.75 -15.90 93.67
C GLY A 660 69.60 -17.05 92.65
N ASP A 661 70.67 -17.83 92.54
CA ASP A 661 70.88 -19.03 91.71
C ASP A 661 69.83 -20.17 91.85
N GLY A 662 69.56 -20.85 90.73
CA GLY A 662 68.95 -22.18 90.67
C GLY A 662 68.23 -22.46 89.32
N PRO A 663 68.45 -23.61 88.64
CA PRO A 663 67.89 -23.85 87.30
C PRO A 663 66.50 -24.49 87.34
N PRO A 664 65.55 -24.08 86.47
CA PRO A 664 64.33 -24.84 86.21
C PRO A 664 64.14 -25.28 84.74
N PRO A 665 63.14 -26.14 84.46
CA PRO A 665 63.10 -27.13 83.37
C PRO A 665 62.23 -26.67 82.14
N PRO A 666 61.90 -27.55 81.15
CA PRO A 666 61.61 -27.12 79.78
C PRO A 666 60.12 -26.83 79.47
N GLY A 667 59.91 -25.80 78.64
CA GLY A 667 58.86 -25.77 77.62
C GLY A 667 57.65 -24.87 77.87
N SER A 668 57.41 -23.90 76.96
CA SER A 668 56.14 -23.87 76.22
C SER A 668 56.31 -23.12 74.88
N GLY A 669 55.88 -23.76 73.80
CA GLY A 669 56.15 -23.42 72.39
C GLY A 669 55.33 -22.27 71.80
N PHE A 670 55.07 -21.20 72.55
CA PHE A 670 54.35 -20.03 72.04
C PHE A 670 55.25 -18.98 71.38
N SER A 671 56.53 -18.88 71.78
CA SER A 671 57.48 -17.89 71.23
C SER A 671 57.93 -18.22 69.81
N VAL A 672 57.98 -19.51 69.44
CA VAL A 672 58.42 -19.97 68.11
C VAL A 672 57.38 -19.68 67.03
N TYR A 673 56.08 -19.71 67.35
CA TYR A 673 55.01 -19.37 66.39
C TYR A 673 54.92 -17.86 66.14
N ALA A 674 55.10 -17.04 67.19
CA ALA A 674 55.14 -15.58 67.05
C ALA A 674 56.34 -15.11 66.20
N ALA A 675 57.51 -15.72 66.41
CA ALA A 675 58.71 -15.43 65.61
C ALA A 675 58.57 -15.86 64.13
N ARG A 676 57.90 -16.99 63.85
CA ARG A 676 57.69 -17.46 62.47
C ARG A 676 56.67 -16.62 61.70
N PHE A 677 55.65 -16.11 62.38
CA PHE A 677 54.66 -15.19 61.77
C PHE A 677 55.27 -13.79 61.51
N ALA A 678 56.13 -13.31 62.40
CA ALA A 678 56.87 -12.06 62.23
C ALA A 678 57.96 -12.16 61.13
N ALA A 679 58.62 -13.31 61.00
CA ALA A 679 59.63 -13.56 59.97
C ALA A 679 59.02 -13.73 58.56
N SER A 680 57.83 -14.36 58.45
CA SER A 680 57.14 -14.55 57.17
C SER A 680 56.71 -13.22 56.50
N ARG A 681 56.50 -12.16 57.30
CA ARG A 681 56.15 -10.82 56.78
C ARG A 681 57.35 -9.92 56.45
N ARG A 682 58.55 -10.22 56.95
CA ARG A 682 59.78 -9.45 56.63
C ARG A 682 60.54 -9.99 55.42
N GLY A 683 60.13 -11.13 54.86
CA GLY A 683 60.76 -11.76 53.69
C GLY A 683 60.32 -11.25 52.31
N LEU A 684 59.39 -10.29 52.22
CA LEU A 684 58.90 -9.75 50.94
C LEU A 684 59.10 -8.23 50.84
N HIS A 685 60.29 -7.76 51.18
CA HIS A 685 60.76 -6.41 50.87
C HIS A 685 62.22 -6.44 50.41
N LYS A 686 62.46 -7.05 49.24
CA LYS A 686 63.69 -6.88 48.47
C LYS A 686 63.41 -6.99 46.96
N HIS A 687 62.57 -6.06 46.49
CA HIS A 687 62.57 -5.44 45.16
C HIS A 687 61.37 -4.48 45.10
N SER A 688 61.57 -3.30 45.67
CA SER A 688 60.70 -2.13 45.43
C SER A 688 61.52 -0.87 45.70
N GLY A 689 62.70 -0.81 45.08
CA GLY A 689 63.32 0.47 44.77
C GLY A 689 62.65 0.97 43.49
N SER A 690 62.13 2.20 43.53
CA SER A 690 61.42 2.89 42.44
C SER A 690 59.96 2.46 42.20
N ASP A 691 59.04 2.88 43.08
CA ASP A 691 57.64 3.17 42.69
C ASP A 691 56.86 4.03 43.70
N SER A 692 57.51 4.61 44.71
CA SER A 692 56.89 5.59 45.61
C SER A 692 56.92 7.03 45.07
N SER A 693 57.39 7.24 43.83
CA SER A 693 57.43 8.54 43.15
C SER A 693 56.72 8.56 41.79
N SER A 694 55.98 7.51 41.42
CA SER A 694 55.33 7.39 40.10
C SER A 694 53.78 7.44 40.13
N VAL A 695 53.14 7.79 41.25
CA VAL A 695 51.81 8.41 41.16
C VAL A 695 52.04 9.89 40.88
N GLY A 696 52.52 10.17 39.67
CA GLY A 696 52.42 11.51 39.10
C GLY A 696 50.98 11.96 39.29
N ALA A 697 50.80 13.17 39.84
CA ALA A 697 49.49 13.74 40.09
C ALA A 697 48.61 13.51 38.86
N LEU A 698 47.56 12.69 38.99
CA LEU A 698 46.53 12.57 37.96
C LEU A 698 46.04 13.98 37.70
N GLN A 699 46.48 14.54 36.57
CA GLN A 699 46.24 15.94 36.24
C GLN A 699 44.73 16.13 36.21
N LYS A 700 44.24 17.05 37.03
CA LYS A 700 42.81 17.36 37.09
C LYS A 700 42.37 17.73 35.66
N PRO A 701 41.35 17.06 35.09
CA PRO A 701 40.85 17.41 33.77
C PRO A 701 40.50 18.90 33.72
N ALA A 702 40.80 19.57 32.60
CA ALA A 702 40.53 20.99 32.44
C ALA A 702 39.03 21.26 32.61
N GLU A 703 38.70 22.35 33.33
CA GLU A 703 37.31 22.79 33.46
C GLU A 703 36.91 23.58 32.22
N PRO A 704 35.84 23.20 31.50
CA PRO A 704 35.36 23.98 30.38
C PRO A 704 34.79 25.29 30.89
N ASP A 705 35.20 26.40 30.26
CA ASP A 705 34.67 27.71 30.59
C ASP A 705 33.38 27.99 29.81
N PHE A 706 32.24 27.61 30.39
CA PHE A 706 30.92 27.86 29.84
C PHE A 706 30.45 29.33 29.97
N SER A 707 31.30 30.25 30.44
CA SER A 707 30.95 31.68 30.59
C SER A 707 31.38 32.55 29.41
N VAL A 708 32.10 31.99 28.45
CA VAL A 708 32.55 32.70 27.25
C VAL A 708 31.48 32.56 26.16
N GLU A 709 30.86 33.68 25.80
CA GLU A 709 30.09 33.81 24.55
C GLU A 709 31.09 33.79 23.38
N GLU A 710 30.87 32.93 22.38
CA GLU A 710 31.61 33.01 21.11
C GLU A 710 31.10 34.24 20.34
N GLU A 711 32.04 35.09 19.88
CA GLU A 711 31.79 36.10 18.84
C GLU A 711 31.31 35.47 17.52
#